data_AF-D2W460-F1
#
_entry.id   AF-D2W460-F1
#
_cell.length_a   1.000
_cell.length_b   1.000
_cell.length_c   1.000
_cell.angle_alpha   90.00
_cell.angle_beta   90.00
_cell.angle_gamma   90.00
#
_symmetry.space_group_name_H-M   'P 1'
#
loop_
_entity.id
_entity.type
_entity.pdbx_description
1 polymer ?
#
loop_
_entity_poly.entity_id
_entity_poly.type
_entity_poly.pdbx_seq_one_letter_code
_entity_poly.pdbx_strand_id
1 'polypeptide(L)'
;MTFYTKYFRSSRNIQPTVNMSRRGSIIGSDGESGSVLDYNFSTNVASIDKRSYITSTRQPNDANAAGSVVNASQVGSTTSSLEDYYNESIVTQLEERSFMFLLNLQTRQELVGRNEYIKTLLIRLYFIWATLVIAIQPSYNFGEYGRWIARAVNYPLTFGFEHLPYTAAVIIAGIIFAIQLLQVIILIIAYRSIYRMSKYWPKIKVITRILNVTISLTSLPISWLMLGFLNCNYSSAVLVTSSTTAEQVLNRFPDVACYSGTNLAFIIIGLLSYVLTIFTTFVGFYTTTDANPRSETPFLTFDAHLYFLSVLSYQIYYLLINVVGDQFVVIQAVYFVVASFCITIFFLFSMPFYRRWENAVYFGFVCATLGGSLCGVVSTYVNTQNEYGLGLGLLGMTIGVMIIFSFIGWLCMDLWTRYINKDLRGIFMNHLERGLDNLSNDDIMNPKYILEKESIKILQEIEETNRSRRLFLFLKWCMKKGSTSTLGNLSDLELSKCFIKGVANQKTYQNVDLLIAASIICGNFFETGQQKSLAILEKLSSNIKNSYYVCMPSAVPRLLLREIRVFQNFMILYPTYKNELISSGLHDVVNVTNFFQDKLERMEKYKGLLDELKLAEASGTMSSESIADYTNPIYTLVTPVLYYSNDSTIPSDYIQSKNASISEITDSLIKYAKTYLKKEANGFNTTITSGDFMFLWTNRNGGSSAFDAYCDLFLRRNSESVQNMNIQFIAFYVAAVVVYGVCAAIVVMILLVHLRSLRSSIKFIATTLPKDQVGKIFQGLDKKSDEEMDIKENGIISKPQTTISLVVVSSIIVTVLCITMLFVDMQIISNTESLAIKYVTSGVEIFRNTNRAAYRMTELFSFMRYTSKSSLNDDRLLSQSDLSTYHVQMKSLFGTIASSWEVLRYGGRFMNTYEDIDILISPITNCTNVSTFYCTNLDELVTEISTVSLRLNEDVYYSNYAIDNLFLTLLKGSEMSNALMDRIIDIFDLYSTYASTPSFTLSIIAVVIGYIALISLSYFAYVLIRDFWDQIQQLRSLLNYLPVEYIDSNDALKQFVLFNDLSSKSRASSSEKSKEKDGGGDGK
;
A
#
# COMPACT_ATOMS: atom_id res chain seq x y z
N MET A 1 26.29 19.80 18.14
CA MET A 1 26.86 18.46 18.45
C MET A 1 26.33 17.52 17.39
N THR A 2 27.19 17.25 16.41
CA THR A 2 26.89 16.80 15.05
C THR A 2 27.21 15.32 14.97
N PHE A 3 26.28 14.45 14.56
CA PHE A 3 26.52 13.17 13.86
C PHE A 3 25.19 12.42 13.70
N TYR A 4 24.59 12.45 12.51
CA TYR A 4 23.96 11.30 11.80
C TYR A 4 23.24 11.81 10.52
N THR A 5 24.03 12.25 9.55
CA THR A 5 23.61 12.51 8.16
C THR A 5 24.74 12.07 7.23
N LYS A 6 24.83 10.77 6.97
CA LYS A 6 25.64 10.21 5.87
C LYS A 6 25.34 8.72 5.73
N TYR A 7 24.35 8.36 4.92
CA TYR A 7 24.31 7.10 4.16
C TYR A 7 23.06 7.12 3.27
N PHE A 8 23.13 7.79 2.11
CA PHE A 8 22.38 7.45 0.89
C PHE A 8 22.83 8.40 -0.24
N ARG A 9 24.01 8.13 -0.82
CA ARG A 9 24.42 8.57 -2.16
C ARG A 9 25.70 7.85 -2.58
N SER A 10 25.60 6.91 -3.52
CA SER A 10 26.57 6.68 -4.61
C SER A 10 26.31 5.33 -5.29
N SER A 11 25.82 5.38 -6.54
CA SER A 11 26.16 4.53 -7.71
C SER A 11 24.94 4.36 -8.61
N ARG A 12 25.00 4.47 -9.94
CA ARG A 12 25.96 5.03 -10.89
C ARG A 12 25.17 5.23 -12.19
N ASN A 13 25.54 6.28 -12.92
CA ASN A 13 25.29 6.56 -14.33
C ASN A 13 25.03 5.34 -15.22
N ILE A 14 23.91 5.34 -15.94
CA ILE A 14 23.77 4.66 -17.24
C ILE A 14 23.13 5.68 -18.20
N GLN A 15 23.91 6.10 -19.20
CA GLN A 15 23.46 6.90 -20.34
C GLN A 15 22.40 6.11 -21.14
N PRO A 16 21.30 6.72 -21.61
CA PRO A 16 20.54 6.15 -22.70
C PRO A 16 21.18 6.58 -24.03
N THR A 17 21.74 5.62 -24.75
CA THR A 17 22.11 5.76 -26.16
C THR A 17 20.85 5.93 -27.00
N VAL A 18 20.79 7.08 -27.67
CA VAL A 18 19.83 7.41 -28.73
C VAL A 18 20.11 6.51 -29.93
N ASN A 19 19.14 5.69 -30.34
CA ASN A 19 19.11 5.12 -31.68
C ASN A 19 17.84 5.57 -32.40
N MET A 20 18.03 6.54 -33.29
CA MET A 20 17.11 6.90 -34.36
C MET A 20 16.94 5.72 -35.32
N SER A 21 15.70 5.35 -35.62
CA SER A 21 15.35 4.66 -36.85
C SER A 21 14.00 5.16 -37.36
N ARG A 22 14.08 6.11 -38.29
CA ARG A 22 13.01 6.50 -39.22
C ARG A 22 12.52 5.28 -40.00
N ARG A 23 11.20 5.07 -40.03
CA ARG A 23 10.46 4.71 -41.25
C ARG A 23 9.02 5.14 -41.09
N GLY A 24 8.61 6.12 -41.89
CA GLY A 24 7.21 6.53 -41.99
C GLY A 24 6.44 5.63 -42.95
N SER A 25 5.13 5.57 -42.75
CA SER A 25 4.15 5.52 -43.83
C SER A 25 2.87 6.19 -43.36
N ILE A 26 2.53 7.27 -44.06
CA ILE A 26 1.29 8.04 -43.99
C ILE A 26 0.20 7.24 -44.69
N ILE A 27 -0.97 7.04 -44.06
CA ILE A 27 -2.30 7.12 -44.71
C ILE A 27 -3.28 7.63 -43.63
N GLY A 28 -3.95 8.74 -43.91
CA GLY A 28 -4.99 9.32 -43.06
C GLY A 28 -6.39 8.94 -43.49
N SER A 29 -7.36 9.22 -42.61
CA SER A 29 -8.74 9.56 -42.92
C SER A 29 -9.42 10.04 -41.63
N ASP A 30 -9.91 11.29 -41.68
CA ASP A 30 -11.23 11.78 -41.22
C ASP A 30 -11.67 11.36 -39.79
N GLY A 31 -11.91 12.25 -38.83
CA GLY A 31 -12.63 13.51 -38.96
C GLY A 31 -14.07 13.29 -38.49
N GLU A 32 -14.31 13.29 -37.17
CA GLU A 32 -15.64 13.60 -36.63
C GLU A 32 -15.57 13.98 -35.14
N SER A 33 -16.10 15.18 -34.89
CA SER A 33 -16.32 15.85 -33.62
C SER A 33 -17.41 15.15 -32.80
N GLY A 34 -17.14 14.84 -31.54
CA GLY A 34 -18.13 14.32 -30.59
C GLY A 34 -17.82 14.76 -29.17
N SER A 35 -18.68 15.62 -28.63
CA SER A 35 -18.69 16.16 -27.26
C SER A 35 -18.58 15.08 -26.18
N VAL A 36 -17.63 15.22 -25.25
CA VAL A 36 -17.57 14.40 -24.03
C VAL A 36 -18.38 15.11 -22.94
N LEU A 37 -19.57 14.56 -22.68
CA LEU A 37 -20.41 14.85 -21.53
C LEU A 37 -19.88 14.04 -20.33
N ASP A 38 -19.51 14.75 -19.27
CA ASP A 38 -19.20 14.18 -17.96
C ASP A 38 -20.47 13.64 -17.30
N TYR A 39 -20.48 12.37 -16.92
CA TYR A 39 -21.43 11.83 -15.94
C TYR A 39 -20.70 11.27 -14.73
N ASN A 40 -20.95 11.91 -13.59
CA ASN A 40 -20.55 11.54 -12.24
C ASN A 40 -20.97 10.11 -11.90
N PHE A 41 -20.00 9.26 -11.54
CA PHE A 41 -20.26 7.93 -11.00
C PHE A 41 -20.29 7.97 -9.46
N SER A 42 -21.49 7.95 -8.89
CA SER A 42 -21.72 7.78 -7.45
C SER A 42 -21.40 6.35 -7.02
N THR A 43 -20.33 6.14 -6.25
CA THR A 43 -20.03 4.84 -5.64
C THR A 43 -20.66 4.73 -4.26
N ASN A 44 -21.85 4.13 -4.20
CA ASN A 44 -22.37 3.48 -3.00
C ASN A 44 -21.88 2.03 -3.00
N VAL A 45 -20.80 1.70 -2.28
CA VAL A 45 -20.42 0.29 -2.02
C VAL A 45 -19.83 0.15 -0.61
N ALA A 46 -20.42 -0.79 0.11
CA ALA A 46 -20.22 -1.09 1.53
C ALA A 46 -18.77 -1.45 1.90
N SER A 47 -18.33 -0.92 3.05
CA SER A 47 -17.10 -1.29 3.75
C SER A 47 -17.26 -2.66 4.41
N ILE A 48 -16.43 -3.62 4.01
CA ILE A 48 -16.16 -4.84 4.77
C ILE A 48 -14.85 -4.62 5.51
N ASP A 49 -14.95 -4.31 6.80
CA ASP A 49 -13.79 -4.25 7.69
C ASP A 49 -13.47 -5.64 8.26
N LYS A 50 -12.17 -5.93 8.38
CA LYS A 50 -11.64 -7.20 8.87
C LYS A 50 -11.80 -7.29 10.38
N ARG A 51 -12.86 -7.99 10.84
CA ARG A 51 -12.86 -9.01 11.91
C ARG A 51 -14.29 -9.31 12.33
N SER A 52 -14.84 -10.41 11.84
CA SER A 52 -15.74 -11.25 12.61
C SER A 52 -15.77 -12.64 11.98
N TYR A 53 -15.49 -13.64 12.81
CA TYR A 53 -15.71 -15.04 12.50
C TYR A 53 -17.20 -15.28 12.28
N ILE A 54 -17.54 -16.10 11.28
CA ILE A 54 -18.91 -16.55 11.01
C ILE A 54 -19.25 -17.67 12.00
N THR A 55 -20.41 -17.58 12.64
CA THR A 55 -21.24 -18.75 12.93
C THR A 55 -22.71 -18.35 12.83
N SER A 56 -23.41 -18.90 11.82
CA SER A 56 -24.88 -18.97 11.75
C SER A 56 -25.40 -19.88 12.86
N THR A 57 -26.65 -19.84 13.37
CA THR A 57 -27.95 -20.02 12.68
C THR A 57 -29.18 -19.47 13.48
N ARG A 58 -30.38 -19.75 12.93
CA ARG A 58 -31.79 -19.33 13.16
C ARG A 58 -32.55 -20.13 14.26
N GLN A 59 -33.35 -19.47 15.13
CA GLN A 59 -34.85 -19.37 15.23
C GLN A 59 -35.65 -20.62 15.75
N PRO A 60 -36.76 -20.48 16.53
CA PRO A 60 -38.08 -20.04 15.98
C PRO A 60 -39.11 -19.30 16.90
N ASN A 61 -40.06 -18.60 16.22
CA ASN A 61 -41.53 -18.42 16.44
C ASN A 61 -42.09 -17.74 17.72
N ASP A 62 -43.16 -16.91 17.73
CA ASP A 62 -44.26 -16.58 16.78
C ASP A 62 -44.89 -15.19 17.06
N ALA A 63 -45.35 -14.50 15.99
CA ALA A 63 -46.70 -13.90 15.86
C ALA A 63 -46.94 -13.25 14.45
N ASN A 64 -47.61 -14.02 13.58
CA ASN A 64 -48.62 -13.67 12.56
C ASN A 64 -48.53 -12.39 11.69
N ALA A 65 -48.31 -12.58 10.38
CA ALA A 65 -49.21 -12.12 9.30
C ALA A 65 -48.85 -12.79 7.95
N ALA A 66 -49.88 -13.19 7.18
CA ALA A 66 -49.84 -14.16 6.09
C ALA A 66 -49.40 -13.63 4.70
N GLY A 67 -48.85 -14.52 3.85
CA GLY A 67 -48.70 -14.28 2.40
C GLY A 67 -47.82 -15.28 1.61
N SER A 68 -48.39 -16.44 1.25
CA SER A 68 -48.05 -17.45 0.21
C SER A 68 -46.61 -17.98 -0.03
N VAL A 69 -46.53 -19.31 -0.03
CA VAL A 69 -45.38 -20.22 -0.16
C VAL A 69 -45.19 -20.70 -1.61
N VAL A 70 -43.94 -20.75 -2.09
CA VAL A 70 -43.44 -21.79 -3.02
C VAL A 70 -42.05 -22.24 -2.55
N ASN A 71 -41.91 -23.55 -2.35
CA ASN A 71 -40.81 -24.27 -1.71
C ASN A 71 -39.48 -24.25 -2.50
N ALA A 72 -38.37 -24.03 -1.80
CA ALA A 72 -37.06 -24.61 -2.13
C ALA A 72 -36.51 -25.28 -0.86
N SER A 73 -36.23 -26.57 -1.00
CA SER A 73 -35.94 -27.54 0.05
C SER A 73 -34.58 -27.35 0.73
N GLN A 74 -34.59 -27.63 2.03
CA GLN A 74 -33.48 -27.65 2.99
C GLN A 74 -32.33 -28.59 2.59
N VAL A 75 -31.09 -28.11 2.76
CA VAL A 75 -29.95 -28.94 3.20
C VAL A 75 -29.34 -28.19 4.39
N GLY A 76 -29.42 -28.80 5.58
CA GLY A 76 -29.11 -28.16 6.85
C GLY A 76 -27.61 -28.10 7.15
N SER A 77 -27.16 -26.93 7.61
CA SER A 77 -25.97 -26.81 8.45
C SER A 77 -26.43 -26.59 9.89
N THR A 78 -26.10 -27.56 10.74
CA THR A 78 -26.24 -27.54 12.19
C THR A 78 -25.46 -26.36 12.78
N THR A 79 -26.18 -25.48 13.46
CA THR A 79 -25.63 -24.67 14.56
C THR A 79 -25.11 -25.57 15.65
N SER A 80 -23.84 -25.44 15.98
CA SER A 80 -23.39 -25.67 17.33
C SER A 80 -22.82 -24.37 17.89
N SER A 81 -23.49 -23.88 18.92
CA SER A 81 -23.22 -22.67 19.69
C SER A 81 -22.34 -23.03 20.88
N LEU A 82 -21.23 -22.30 21.09
CA LEU A 82 -20.42 -22.07 22.31
C LEU A 82 -20.04 -23.23 23.28
N GLU A 83 -20.83 -24.29 23.44
CA GLU A 83 -20.50 -25.48 24.23
C GLU A 83 -19.41 -26.34 23.57
N ASP A 84 -19.33 -26.34 22.23
CA ASP A 84 -18.28 -27.07 21.50
C ASP A 84 -16.88 -26.48 21.72
N TYR A 85 -16.75 -25.20 22.07
CA TYR A 85 -15.45 -24.55 22.28
C TYR A 85 -14.72 -25.07 23.54
N TYR A 86 -15.47 -25.58 24.52
CA TYR A 86 -14.89 -26.26 25.70
C TYR A 86 -14.72 -27.78 25.50
N ASN A 87 -15.42 -28.37 24.52
CA ASN A 87 -15.32 -29.78 24.16
C ASN A 87 -14.38 -30.05 22.98
N GLU A 88 -13.73 -29.02 22.43
CA GLU A 88 -12.76 -29.18 21.36
C GLU A 88 -11.66 -30.14 21.79
N SER A 89 -11.47 -31.18 20.98
CA SER A 89 -10.44 -32.17 21.24
C SER A 89 -9.08 -31.48 21.39
N ILE A 90 -8.22 -32.04 22.25
CA ILE A 90 -6.82 -31.57 22.39
C ILE A 90 -6.13 -31.47 21.03
N VAL A 91 -6.56 -32.27 20.04
CA VAL A 91 -6.05 -32.26 18.66
C VAL A 91 -6.41 -30.98 17.91
N THR A 92 -7.63 -30.45 18.00
CA THR A 92 -8.03 -29.22 17.28
C THR A 92 -7.35 -28.00 17.88
N GLN A 93 -7.22 -27.93 19.21
CA GLN A 93 -6.45 -26.87 19.87
C GLN A 93 -4.96 -26.94 19.54
N LEU A 94 -4.40 -28.15 19.41
CA LEU A 94 -3.01 -28.34 18.99
C LEU A 94 -2.82 -27.94 17.52
N GLU A 95 -3.78 -28.25 16.66
CA GLU A 95 -3.78 -27.89 15.24
C GLU A 95 -3.77 -26.36 15.07
N GLU A 96 -4.69 -25.65 15.72
CA GLU A 96 -4.78 -24.19 15.63
C GLU A 96 -3.50 -23.50 16.15
N ARG A 97 -2.98 -23.97 17.29
CA ARG A 97 -1.72 -23.44 17.87
C ARG A 97 -0.52 -23.71 16.99
N SER A 98 -0.47 -24.87 16.34
CA SER A 98 0.61 -25.24 15.42
C SER A 98 0.53 -24.43 14.12
N PHE A 99 -0.67 -24.23 13.59
CA PHE A 99 -0.90 -23.39 12.43
C PHE A 99 -0.50 -21.94 12.68
N MET A 100 -0.92 -21.36 13.80
CA MET A 100 -0.55 -20.00 14.19
C MET A 100 0.95 -19.84 14.44
N PHE A 101 1.62 -20.88 14.97
CA PHE A 101 3.07 -20.91 15.10
C PHE A 101 3.78 -20.85 13.74
N LEU A 102 3.38 -21.71 12.80
CA LEU A 102 3.95 -21.75 11.44
C LEU A 102 3.72 -20.42 10.69
N LEU A 103 2.51 -19.87 10.74
CA LEU A 103 2.15 -18.61 10.10
C LEU A 103 3.00 -17.44 10.61
N ASN A 104 3.32 -17.41 11.90
CA ASN A 104 4.15 -16.37 12.50
C ASN A 104 5.64 -16.52 12.16
N LEU A 105 6.12 -17.74 11.91
CA LEU A 105 7.48 -17.99 11.44
C LEU A 105 7.68 -17.64 9.96
N GLN A 106 6.63 -17.71 9.14
CA GLN A 106 6.70 -17.32 7.74
C GLN A 106 7.01 -15.82 7.58
N THR A 107 7.78 -15.45 6.54
CA THR A 107 8.05 -14.04 6.24
C THR A 107 6.88 -13.41 5.50
N ARG A 108 6.38 -12.29 6.03
CA ARG A 108 5.34 -11.47 5.39
C ARG A 108 5.89 -10.45 4.40
N GLN A 109 7.21 -10.25 4.38
CA GLN A 109 7.87 -9.30 3.49
C GLN A 109 7.96 -9.87 2.08
N GLU A 110 7.74 -9.02 1.08
CA GLU A 110 7.96 -9.33 -0.32
C GLU A 110 9.46 -9.51 -0.61
N LEU A 111 9.80 -10.60 -1.31
CA LEU A 111 11.15 -10.85 -1.78
C LEU A 111 11.32 -10.22 -3.16
N VAL A 112 11.81 -8.98 -3.18
CA VAL A 112 12.08 -8.20 -4.39
C VAL A 112 13.59 -8.00 -4.53
N GLY A 113 14.13 -8.32 -5.70
CA GLY A 113 15.54 -8.10 -6.02
C GLY A 113 16.26 -9.31 -6.59
N ARG A 114 17.26 -9.03 -7.43
CA ARG A 114 18.02 -10.04 -8.19
C ARG A 114 18.79 -11.03 -7.30
N ASN A 115 19.28 -10.59 -6.15
CA ASN A 115 20.04 -11.46 -5.25
C ASN A 115 19.15 -12.56 -4.63
N GLU A 116 17.98 -12.18 -4.11
CA GLU A 116 17.01 -13.13 -3.55
C GLU A 116 16.41 -14.06 -4.62
N TYR A 117 16.23 -13.54 -5.85
CA TYR A 117 15.87 -14.36 -7.00
C TYR A 117 16.90 -15.47 -7.27
N ILE A 118 18.20 -15.14 -7.34
CA ILE A 118 19.27 -16.11 -7.60
C ILE A 118 19.38 -17.13 -6.46
N LYS A 119 19.36 -16.69 -5.20
CA LYS A 119 19.41 -17.59 -4.04
C LYS A 119 18.28 -18.61 -4.05
N THR A 120 17.05 -18.15 -4.29
CA THR A 120 15.88 -19.02 -4.34
C THR A 120 15.97 -19.98 -5.53
N LEU A 121 16.41 -19.50 -6.70
CA LEU A 121 16.62 -20.34 -7.88
C LEU A 121 17.60 -21.50 -7.59
N LEU A 122 18.74 -21.21 -6.96
CA LEU A 122 19.75 -22.22 -6.64
C LEU A 122 19.22 -23.27 -5.68
N ILE A 123 18.48 -22.85 -4.64
CA ILE A 123 17.84 -23.78 -3.69
C ILE A 123 16.84 -24.69 -4.42
N ARG A 124 16.01 -24.13 -5.31
CA ARG A 124 15.02 -24.92 -6.07
C ARG A 124 15.68 -25.86 -7.07
N LEU A 125 16.73 -25.42 -7.76
CA LEU A 125 17.51 -26.27 -8.67
C LEU A 125 18.20 -27.42 -7.92
N TYR A 126 18.70 -27.19 -6.69
CA TYR A 126 19.24 -28.26 -5.85
C TYR A 126 18.20 -29.34 -5.56
N PHE A 127 16.98 -28.96 -5.14
CA PHE A 127 15.93 -29.94 -4.89
C PHE A 127 15.48 -30.66 -6.18
N ILE A 128 15.39 -29.96 -7.31
CA ILE A 128 15.11 -30.60 -8.62
C ILE A 128 16.21 -31.61 -8.96
N TRP A 129 17.48 -31.23 -8.78
CA TRP A 129 18.61 -32.13 -9.03
C TRP A 129 18.54 -33.37 -8.13
N ALA A 130 18.31 -33.18 -6.83
CA ALA A 130 18.14 -34.27 -5.87
C ALA A 130 16.97 -35.21 -6.24
N THR A 131 15.83 -34.65 -6.67
CA THR A 131 14.64 -35.44 -7.07
C THR A 131 14.90 -36.30 -8.31
N LEU A 132 15.58 -35.76 -9.33
CA LEU A 132 15.86 -36.48 -10.57
C LEU A 132 16.80 -37.66 -10.36
N VAL A 133 17.82 -37.42 -9.55
CA VAL A 133 18.98 -38.30 -9.41
C VAL A 133 18.70 -39.53 -8.55
N ILE A 134 17.78 -39.42 -7.59
CA ILE A 134 17.45 -40.53 -6.69
C ILE A 134 16.90 -41.77 -7.43
N ALA A 135 16.38 -41.58 -8.65
CA ALA A 135 15.94 -42.67 -9.52
C ALA A 135 17.12 -43.54 -10.02
N ILE A 136 18.35 -43.02 -10.01
CA ILE A 136 19.56 -43.69 -10.49
C ILE A 136 20.35 -44.20 -9.29
N GLN A 137 19.90 -45.28 -8.65
CA GLN A 137 20.55 -45.79 -7.44
C GLN A 137 21.71 -46.75 -7.76
N PRO A 138 22.86 -46.69 -7.05
CA PRO A 138 24.01 -47.57 -7.30
C PRO A 138 23.74 -49.06 -7.00
N SER A 139 22.64 -49.40 -6.31
CA SER A 139 22.24 -50.77 -5.98
C SER A 139 21.44 -51.47 -7.08
N TYR A 140 21.04 -50.78 -8.16
CA TYR A 140 20.19 -51.35 -9.23
C TYR A 140 20.95 -52.19 -10.27
N ASN A 141 22.01 -52.90 -9.87
CA ASN A 141 22.81 -53.78 -10.71
C ASN A 141 23.28 -53.16 -12.05
N PHE A 142 23.80 -51.93 -12.03
CA PHE A 142 24.34 -51.27 -13.23
C PHE A 142 25.77 -51.70 -13.61
N GLY A 143 26.32 -52.74 -12.96
CA GLY A 143 27.71 -53.15 -13.09
C GLY A 143 28.68 -52.17 -12.43
N GLU A 144 29.99 -52.47 -12.50
CA GLU A 144 31.03 -51.70 -11.80
C GLU A 144 31.10 -50.23 -12.28
N TYR A 145 31.22 -50.01 -13.59
CA TYR A 145 31.29 -48.66 -14.16
C TYR A 145 29.97 -47.89 -14.02
N GLY A 146 28.83 -48.55 -14.19
CA GLY A 146 27.52 -47.92 -13.98
C GLY A 146 27.30 -47.51 -12.53
N ARG A 147 27.77 -48.32 -11.56
CA ARG A 147 27.77 -47.98 -10.13
C ARG A 147 28.60 -46.74 -9.83
N TRP A 148 29.75 -46.57 -10.48
CA TRP A 148 30.60 -45.39 -10.33
C TRP A 148 29.91 -44.12 -10.85
N ILE A 149 29.31 -44.19 -12.04
CA ILE A 149 28.54 -43.06 -12.62
C ILE A 149 27.34 -42.73 -11.73
N ALA A 150 26.58 -43.75 -11.28
CA ALA A 150 25.46 -43.55 -10.37
C ALA A 150 25.90 -42.87 -9.07
N ARG A 151 27.04 -43.24 -8.48
CA ARG A 151 27.59 -42.55 -7.28
C ARG A 151 27.95 -41.09 -7.55
N ALA A 152 28.59 -40.80 -8.68
CA ALA A 152 28.96 -39.44 -9.05
C ALA A 152 27.72 -38.56 -9.23
N VAL A 153 26.68 -39.08 -9.87
CA VAL A 153 25.42 -38.37 -10.09
C VAL A 153 24.67 -38.15 -8.77
N ASN A 154 24.71 -39.13 -7.84
CA ASN A 154 24.11 -39.07 -6.48
C ASN A 154 24.83 -38.17 -5.47
N TYR A 155 25.89 -37.47 -5.85
CA TYR A 155 26.63 -36.58 -4.95
C TYR A 155 25.76 -35.57 -4.17
N PRO A 156 24.71 -34.92 -4.75
CA PRO A 156 23.84 -34.01 -4.00
C PRO A 156 23.08 -34.66 -2.85
N LEU A 157 22.87 -35.98 -2.91
CA LEU A 157 22.13 -36.75 -1.92
C LEU A 157 23.03 -37.30 -0.82
N THR A 158 24.30 -37.58 -1.12
CA THR A 158 25.23 -38.22 -0.17
C THR A 158 26.32 -37.28 0.35
N PHE A 159 26.56 -36.14 -0.32
CA PHE A 159 27.69 -35.23 -0.07
C PHE A 159 29.06 -35.93 -0.05
N GLY A 160 29.18 -37.08 -0.70
CA GLY A 160 30.40 -37.89 -0.69
C GLY A 160 30.68 -38.56 0.66
N PHE A 161 29.71 -38.63 1.58
CA PHE A 161 29.85 -39.34 2.85
C PHE A 161 30.10 -40.85 2.69
N GLU A 162 29.94 -41.39 1.48
CA GLU A 162 30.35 -42.74 1.08
C GLU A 162 31.84 -43.03 1.25
N HIS A 163 32.70 -41.99 1.20
CA HIS A 163 34.16 -42.15 1.31
C HIS A 163 34.69 -41.96 2.73
N LEU A 164 33.83 -41.70 3.71
CA LEU A 164 34.26 -41.48 5.09
C LEU A 164 34.65 -42.80 5.74
N PRO A 165 35.79 -42.87 6.48
CA PRO A 165 36.07 -44.01 7.35
C PRO A 165 35.10 -44.04 8.54
N TYR A 166 34.90 -45.21 9.14
CA TYR A 166 33.92 -45.42 10.21
C TYR A 166 34.07 -44.42 11.37
N THR A 167 35.30 -44.17 11.81
CA THR A 167 35.61 -43.22 12.90
C THR A 167 35.19 -41.79 12.56
N ALA A 168 35.42 -41.34 11.32
CA ALA A 168 34.98 -40.02 10.87
C ALA A 168 33.45 -39.94 10.74
N ALA A 169 32.80 -41.00 10.24
CA ALA A 169 31.35 -41.09 10.12
C ALA A 169 30.67 -40.98 11.50
N VAL A 170 31.22 -41.65 12.52
CA VAL A 170 30.78 -41.58 13.92
C VAL A 170 30.89 -40.15 14.48
N ILE A 171 32.03 -39.49 14.29
CA ILE A 171 32.24 -38.10 14.77
C ILE A 171 31.26 -37.13 14.10
N ILE A 172 31.13 -37.22 12.77
CA ILE A 172 30.24 -36.35 12.00
C ILE A 172 28.77 -36.59 12.37
N ALA A 173 28.37 -37.85 12.56
CA ALA A 173 27.03 -38.19 13.02
C ALA A 173 26.74 -37.59 14.42
N GLY A 174 27.69 -37.67 15.36
CA GLY A 174 27.55 -37.02 16.67
C GLY A 174 27.35 -35.51 16.58
N ILE A 175 28.11 -34.83 15.72
CA ILE A 175 27.98 -33.37 15.48
C ILE A 175 26.61 -33.03 14.87
N ILE A 176 26.18 -33.78 13.85
CA ILE A 176 24.88 -33.56 13.20
C ILE A 176 23.74 -33.74 14.20
N PHE A 177 23.79 -34.79 15.02
CA PHE A 177 22.78 -35.03 16.05
C PHE A 177 22.74 -33.89 17.09
N ALA A 178 23.90 -33.38 17.52
CA ALA A 178 23.96 -32.22 18.41
C ALA A 178 23.34 -30.95 17.79
N ILE A 179 23.59 -30.71 16.49
CA ILE A 179 22.99 -29.59 15.74
C ILE A 179 21.46 -29.75 15.65
N GLN A 180 20.95 -30.96 15.45
CA GLN A 180 19.51 -31.21 15.43
C GLN A 180 18.85 -30.99 16.78
N LEU A 181 19.49 -31.41 17.88
CA LEU A 181 19.00 -31.12 19.23
C LEU A 181 18.98 -29.61 19.51
N LEU A 182 20.03 -28.89 19.11
CA LEU A 182 20.07 -27.43 19.20
C LEU A 182 18.91 -26.80 18.42
N GLN A 183 18.56 -27.34 17.26
CA GLN A 183 17.44 -26.84 16.46
C GLN A 183 16.10 -27.03 17.16
N VAL A 184 15.85 -28.19 17.76
CA VAL A 184 14.62 -28.44 18.52
C VAL A 184 14.51 -27.47 19.70
N ILE A 185 15.63 -27.22 20.41
CA ILE A 185 15.67 -26.24 21.50
C ILE A 185 15.30 -24.84 20.98
N ILE A 186 15.87 -24.42 19.85
CA ILE A 186 15.57 -23.11 19.24
C ILE A 186 14.11 -23.02 18.79
N LEU A 187 13.53 -24.09 18.25
CA LEU A 187 12.10 -24.15 17.90
C LEU A 187 11.19 -24.03 19.14
N ILE A 188 11.56 -24.67 20.25
CA ILE A 188 10.83 -24.53 21.53
C ILE A 188 10.94 -23.09 22.06
N ILE A 189 12.12 -22.48 21.98
CA ILE A 189 12.32 -21.06 22.34
C ILE A 189 11.48 -20.16 21.43
N ALA A 190 11.46 -20.42 20.13
CA ALA A 190 10.66 -19.68 19.15
C ALA A 190 9.17 -19.78 19.48
N TYR A 191 8.67 -20.99 19.75
CA TYR A 191 7.28 -21.23 20.16
C TYR A 191 6.96 -20.40 21.41
N ARG A 192 7.75 -20.54 22.48
CA ARG A 192 7.54 -19.79 23.73
C ARG A 192 7.63 -18.27 23.53
N SER A 193 8.50 -17.81 22.65
CA SER A 193 8.73 -16.38 22.41
C SER A 193 7.57 -15.69 21.68
N ILE A 194 6.84 -16.42 20.81
CA ILE A 194 5.62 -15.93 20.17
C ILE A 194 4.53 -15.70 21.22
N TYR A 195 4.27 -16.71 22.06
CA TYR A 195 3.19 -16.63 23.06
C TYR A 195 3.48 -15.66 24.21
N ARG A 196 4.76 -15.44 24.55
CA ARG A 196 5.15 -14.45 25.57
C ARG A 196 5.46 -13.06 25.01
N MET A 197 5.30 -12.83 23.70
CA MET A 197 5.63 -11.58 23.00
C MET A 197 7.00 -11.00 23.40
N SER A 198 8.05 -11.82 23.26
CA SER A 198 9.40 -11.40 23.66
C SER A 198 9.97 -10.28 22.77
N LYS A 199 10.68 -9.33 23.39
CA LYS A 199 11.45 -8.26 22.69
C LYS A 199 12.47 -8.80 21.67
N TYR A 200 12.97 -10.03 21.88
CA TYR A 200 13.99 -10.64 21.01
C TYR A 200 13.43 -11.45 19.83
N TRP A 201 12.10 -11.49 19.67
CA TRP A 201 11.43 -12.23 18.60
C TRP A 201 12.03 -12.04 17.20
N PRO A 202 12.36 -10.81 16.74
CA PRO A 202 12.92 -10.63 15.40
C PRO A 202 14.25 -11.38 15.18
N LYS A 203 15.12 -11.40 16.20
CA LYS A 203 16.41 -12.10 16.14
C LYS A 203 16.21 -13.62 16.19
N ILE A 204 15.34 -14.10 17.10
CA ILE A 204 15.02 -15.53 17.24
C ILE A 204 14.42 -16.06 15.93
N LYS A 205 13.51 -15.29 15.29
CA LYS A 205 12.89 -15.65 14.02
C LYS A 205 13.92 -15.82 12.90
N VAL A 206 14.88 -14.90 12.77
CA VAL A 206 15.95 -14.99 11.75
C VAL A 206 16.85 -16.21 12.00
N ILE A 207 17.28 -16.44 13.24
CA ILE A 207 18.13 -17.59 13.61
C ILE A 207 17.41 -18.90 13.31
N THR A 208 16.15 -19.03 13.75
CA THR A 208 15.32 -20.22 13.53
C THR A 208 15.16 -20.52 12.04
N ARG A 209 14.95 -19.47 11.22
CA ARG A 209 14.81 -19.61 9.77
C ARG A 209 16.09 -20.09 9.10
N ILE A 210 17.24 -19.50 9.43
CA ILE A 210 18.54 -19.91 8.86
C ILE A 210 18.78 -21.38 9.14
N LEU A 211 18.57 -21.83 10.38
CA LEU A 211 18.78 -23.22 10.74
C LEU A 211 17.76 -24.18 10.08
N ASN A 212 16.49 -23.78 9.98
CA ASN A 212 15.47 -24.56 9.26
C ASN A 212 15.83 -24.73 7.78
N VAL A 213 16.30 -23.67 7.11
CA VAL A 213 16.76 -23.73 5.71
C VAL A 213 17.93 -24.70 5.58
N THR A 214 18.94 -24.54 6.44
CA THR A 214 20.15 -25.37 6.40
C THR A 214 19.83 -26.85 6.58
N ILE A 215 19.02 -27.21 7.59
CA ILE A 215 18.65 -28.60 7.87
C ILE A 215 17.76 -29.16 6.76
N SER A 216 16.88 -28.36 6.17
CA SER A 216 16.05 -28.81 5.04
C SER A 216 16.89 -29.14 3.82
N LEU A 217 17.90 -28.32 3.52
CA LEU A 217 18.86 -28.55 2.43
C LEU A 217 19.73 -29.79 2.68
N THR A 218 20.16 -30.03 3.92
CA THR A 218 21.03 -31.17 4.27
C THR A 218 20.27 -32.43 4.66
N SER A 219 18.94 -32.42 4.61
CA SER A 219 18.11 -33.50 5.14
C SER A 219 18.32 -34.86 4.48
N LEU A 220 18.55 -34.90 3.16
CA LEU A 220 18.81 -36.13 2.41
C LEU A 220 20.21 -36.70 2.75
N PRO A 221 21.31 -35.92 2.70
CA PRO A 221 22.62 -36.36 3.20
C PRO A 221 22.63 -36.84 4.65
N ILE A 222 21.92 -36.12 5.54
CA ILE A 222 21.81 -36.52 6.95
C ILE A 222 21.11 -37.87 7.07
N SER A 223 19.97 -38.04 6.39
CA SER A 223 19.22 -39.30 6.41
C SER A 223 20.07 -40.45 5.87
N TRP A 224 20.81 -40.22 4.78
CA TRP A 224 21.71 -41.21 4.20
C TRP A 224 22.83 -41.65 5.16
N LEU A 225 23.47 -40.70 5.87
CA LEU A 225 24.54 -40.99 6.83
C LEU A 225 24.00 -41.72 8.06
N MET A 226 22.93 -41.19 8.68
CA MET A 226 22.37 -41.72 9.93
C MET A 226 21.80 -43.12 9.78
N LEU A 227 21.17 -43.42 8.64
CA LEU A 227 20.68 -44.76 8.34
C LEU A 227 21.80 -45.73 7.94
N GLY A 228 23.03 -45.26 7.71
CA GLY A 228 24.16 -46.10 7.34
C GLY A 228 24.59 -47.09 8.42
N PHE A 229 24.37 -46.76 9.69
CA PHE A 229 24.71 -47.63 10.82
C PHE A 229 23.76 -48.85 10.95
N LEU A 230 22.60 -48.82 10.27
CA LEU A 230 21.63 -49.92 10.21
C LEU A 230 21.91 -50.93 9.09
N ASN A 231 22.76 -50.58 8.11
CA ASN A 231 22.96 -51.38 6.90
C ASN A 231 23.93 -52.55 7.15
N CYS A 232 23.40 -53.66 7.66
CA CYS A 232 24.16 -54.86 7.97
C CYS A 232 24.10 -55.90 6.85
N ASN A 233 25.23 -56.57 6.61
CA ASN A 233 25.29 -57.68 5.67
C ASN A 233 24.86 -58.98 6.35
N TYR A 234 23.64 -59.41 6.07
CA TYR A 234 23.10 -60.68 6.60
C TYR A 234 23.54 -61.92 5.81
N SER A 235 24.18 -61.74 4.65
CA SER A 235 24.52 -62.84 3.74
C SER A 235 25.90 -63.47 3.98
N SER A 236 26.81 -62.77 4.63
CA SER A 236 28.16 -63.25 4.92
C SER A 236 28.61 -62.85 6.32
N ALA A 237 29.09 -63.81 7.11
CA ALA A 237 29.75 -63.56 8.39
C ALA A 237 31.28 -63.63 8.20
N VAL A 238 32.01 -62.63 8.70
CA VAL A 238 33.47 -62.52 8.56
C VAL A 238 34.10 -62.51 9.95
N LEU A 239 35.29 -63.08 10.10
CA LEU A 239 36.08 -63.02 11.34
C LEU A 239 36.69 -61.62 11.48
N VAL A 240 36.16 -60.82 12.41
CA VAL A 240 36.69 -59.49 12.77
C VAL A 240 37.84 -59.66 13.77
N THR A 241 38.88 -58.82 13.67
CA THR A 241 40.16 -58.91 14.42
C THR A 241 40.07 -58.94 15.96
N SER A 242 38.88 -58.80 16.54
CA SER A 242 38.61 -58.80 17.98
C SER A 242 37.66 -59.89 18.47
N SER A 243 37.16 -60.76 17.57
CA SER A 243 36.16 -61.79 17.87
C SER A 243 36.64 -63.20 17.47
N THR A 244 36.38 -64.20 18.32
CA THR A 244 36.68 -65.62 18.04
C THR A 244 35.59 -66.30 17.23
N THR A 245 34.47 -65.62 16.95
CA THR A 245 33.33 -66.11 16.19
C THR A 245 33.08 -65.25 14.95
N ALA A 246 32.61 -65.86 13.86
CA ALA A 246 32.24 -65.10 12.66
C ALA A 246 31.02 -64.22 12.98
N GLU A 247 31.17 -62.90 12.82
CA GLU A 247 30.13 -61.91 13.10
C GLU A 247 29.61 -61.28 11.81
N GLN A 248 28.37 -60.79 11.84
CA GLN A 248 27.79 -60.02 10.75
C GLN A 248 28.42 -58.62 10.72
N VAL A 249 28.87 -58.17 9.55
CA VAL A 249 29.56 -56.88 9.37
C VAL A 249 28.66 -55.86 8.67
N LEU A 250 28.99 -54.57 8.77
CA LEU A 250 28.27 -53.52 8.04
C LEU A 250 28.62 -53.55 6.55
N ASN A 251 27.62 -53.30 5.70
CA ASN A 251 27.81 -53.22 4.24
C ASN A 251 28.69 -52.04 3.81
N ARG A 252 28.68 -50.94 4.57
CA ARG A 252 29.51 -49.75 4.32
C ARG A 252 30.89 -49.84 4.98
N PHE A 253 30.99 -50.59 6.08
CA PHE A 253 32.20 -50.71 6.90
C PHE A 253 32.46 -52.20 7.17
N PRO A 254 33.11 -52.90 6.22
CA PRO A 254 33.28 -54.36 6.31
C PRO A 254 34.16 -54.80 7.50
N ASP A 255 34.95 -53.90 8.08
CA ASP A 255 35.84 -54.18 9.21
C ASP A 255 35.16 -54.05 10.59
N VAL A 256 33.88 -53.68 10.64
CA VAL A 256 33.14 -53.39 11.88
C VAL A 256 31.95 -54.33 12.03
N ALA A 257 31.81 -54.92 13.22
CA ALA A 257 30.67 -55.77 13.54
C ALA A 257 29.37 -54.95 13.70
N CYS A 258 28.29 -55.45 13.09
CA CYS A 258 26.95 -54.86 13.09
C CYS A 258 26.43 -54.62 14.51
N TYR A 259 26.62 -55.58 15.42
CA TYR A 259 26.15 -55.51 16.81
C TYR A 259 27.26 -55.16 17.81
N SER A 260 28.31 -54.45 17.37
CA SER A 260 29.31 -53.90 18.28
C SER A 260 28.68 -52.83 19.19
N GLY A 261 29.17 -52.70 20.44
CA GLY A 261 28.60 -51.75 21.40
C GLY A 261 28.61 -50.29 20.92
N THR A 262 29.63 -49.90 20.14
CA THR A 262 29.69 -48.56 19.53
C THR A 262 28.67 -48.42 18.40
N ASN A 263 28.55 -49.38 17.48
CA ASN A 263 27.58 -49.30 16.40
C ASN A 263 26.14 -49.34 16.92
N LEU A 264 25.86 -50.15 17.96
CA LEU A 264 24.54 -50.23 18.59
C LEU A 264 24.09 -48.88 19.15
N ALA A 265 24.99 -48.14 19.81
CA ALA A 265 24.70 -46.79 20.28
C ALA A 265 24.36 -45.83 19.13
N PHE A 266 25.10 -45.92 18.02
CA PHE A 266 24.86 -45.08 16.83
C PHE A 266 23.66 -45.50 16.00
N ILE A 267 23.20 -46.76 16.08
CA ILE A 267 21.90 -47.19 15.54
C ILE A 267 20.77 -46.45 16.26
N ILE A 268 20.79 -46.42 17.60
CA ILE A 268 19.76 -45.73 18.40
C ILE A 268 19.78 -44.23 18.11
N ILE A 269 20.96 -43.61 18.13
CA ILE A 269 21.12 -42.18 17.80
C ILE A 269 20.69 -41.89 16.36
N GLY A 270 21.03 -42.76 15.42
CA GLY A 270 20.67 -42.63 14.00
C GLY A 270 19.18 -42.69 13.76
N LEU A 271 18.46 -43.61 14.41
CA LEU A 271 16.99 -43.69 14.34
C LEU A 271 16.32 -42.45 14.95
N LEU A 272 16.78 -42.00 16.11
CA LEU A 272 16.26 -40.79 16.75
C LEU A 272 16.52 -39.54 15.88
N SER A 273 17.73 -39.42 15.33
CA SER A 273 18.12 -38.36 14.39
C SER A 273 17.27 -38.37 13.12
N TYR A 274 16.97 -39.55 12.57
CA TYR A 274 16.13 -39.70 11.38
C TYR A 274 14.71 -39.18 11.62
N VAL A 275 14.07 -39.55 12.74
CA VAL A 275 12.74 -39.04 13.11
C VAL A 275 12.76 -37.52 13.31
N LEU A 276 13.79 -36.99 13.98
CA LEU A 276 13.98 -35.54 14.13
C LEU A 276 14.18 -34.83 12.78
N THR A 277 14.83 -35.48 11.82
CA THR A 277 15.03 -34.94 10.46
C THR A 277 13.70 -34.81 9.72
N ILE A 278 12.80 -35.81 9.80
CA ILE A 278 11.45 -35.73 9.21
C ILE A 278 10.67 -34.55 9.81
N PHE A 279 10.68 -34.40 11.14
CA PHE A 279 9.95 -33.32 11.80
C PHE A 279 10.51 -31.93 11.44
N THR A 280 11.83 -31.77 11.47
CA THR A 280 12.48 -30.48 11.16
C THR A 280 12.38 -30.11 9.69
N THR A 281 12.35 -31.08 8.77
CA THR A 281 12.08 -30.81 7.35
C THR A 281 10.65 -30.39 7.10
N PHE A 282 9.66 -30.96 7.80
CA PHE A 282 8.28 -30.46 7.78
C PHE A 282 8.23 -28.98 8.16
N VAL A 283 8.73 -28.61 9.34
CA VAL A 283 8.75 -27.20 9.77
C VAL A 283 9.56 -26.33 8.81
N GLY A 284 10.66 -26.86 8.27
CA GLY A 284 11.52 -26.17 7.33
C GLY A 284 10.82 -25.80 6.01
N PHE A 285 10.14 -26.74 5.34
CA PHE A 285 9.46 -26.44 4.09
C PHE A 285 8.31 -25.43 4.26
N TYR A 286 7.54 -25.51 5.34
CA TYR A 286 6.43 -24.58 5.58
C TYR A 286 6.90 -23.18 6.00
N THR A 287 8.08 -23.06 6.61
CA THR A 287 8.64 -21.74 7.00
C THR A 287 9.44 -21.06 5.89
N THR A 288 10.02 -21.85 4.99
CA THR A 288 10.88 -21.33 3.89
C THR A 288 10.11 -21.03 2.62
N THR A 289 9.00 -21.71 2.40
CA THR A 289 8.17 -21.51 1.21
C THR A 289 7.53 -20.14 1.23
N ASP A 290 7.90 -19.32 0.27
CA ASP A 290 7.27 -18.03 0.03
C ASP A 290 5.95 -18.25 -0.70
N ALA A 291 4.86 -17.83 -0.07
CA ALA A 291 3.52 -17.86 -0.62
C ALA A 291 3.03 -16.47 -1.05
N ASN A 292 3.84 -15.42 -0.84
CA ASN A 292 3.46 -14.05 -1.17
C ASN A 292 3.44 -13.86 -2.69
N PRO A 293 2.27 -13.61 -3.30
CA PRO A 293 2.13 -13.46 -4.76
C PRO A 293 2.89 -12.26 -5.33
N ARG A 294 3.26 -11.26 -4.51
CA ARG A 294 4.06 -10.11 -4.94
C ARG A 294 5.55 -10.44 -5.13
N SER A 295 6.07 -11.44 -4.43
CA SER A 295 7.49 -11.80 -4.51
C SER A 295 7.90 -12.21 -5.92
N GLU A 296 9.05 -11.73 -6.39
CA GLU A 296 9.54 -11.96 -7.76
C GLU A 296 10.29 -13.28 -7.96
N THR A 297 10.38 -14.09 -6.91
CA THR A 297 11.14 -15.34 -6.86
C THR A 297 10.63 -16.38 -7.88
N PRO A 298 11.54 -17.24 -8.40
CA PRO A 298 11.17 -18.32 -9.32
C PRO A 298 10.55 -19.49 -8.57
N PHE A 299 9.66 -20.24 -9.24
CA PHE A 299 8.94 -21.37 -8.65
C PHE A 299 8.17 -20.98 -7.38
N LEU A 300 7.45 -19.86 -7.46
CA LEU A 300 6.61 -19.38 -6.36
C LEU A 300 5.40 -20.30 -6.19
N THR A 301 5.25 -20.89 -5.01
CA THR A 301 4.21 -21.89 -4.72
C THR A 301 3.12 -21.33 -3.83
N PHE A 302 1.88 -21.68 -4.15
CA PHE A 302 0.72 -21.45 -3.29
C PHE A 302 0.74 -22.36 -2.05
N ASP A 303 1.35 -23.54 -2.17
CA ASP A 303 1.33 -24.59 -1.15
C ASP A 303 2.68 -25.32 -1.08
N ALA A 304 3.12 -25.65 0.14
CA ALA A 304 4.36 -26.35 0.44
C ALA A 304 4.22 -27.88 0.48
N HIS A 305 2.99 -28.43 0.47
CA HIS A 305 2.72 -29.87 0.62
C HIS A 305 3.49 -30.75 -0.35
N LEU A 306 3.53 -30.38 -1.64
CA LEU A 306 4.20 -31.19 -2.67
C LEU A 306 5.69 -31.39 -2.35
N TYR A 307 6.40 -30.32 -1.99
CA TYR A 307 7.82 -30.39 -1.70
C TYR A 307 8.09 -31.27 -0.49
N PHE A 308 7.32 -31.10 0.58
CA PHE A 308 7.45 -31.92 1.77
C PHE A 308 7.18 -33.40 1.47
N LEU A 309 6.07 -33.72 0.79
CA LEU A 309 5.72 -35.11 0.44
C LEU A 309 6.76 -35.77 -0.46
N SER A 310 7.34 -35.02 -1.40
CA SER A 310 8.43 -35.53 -2.25
C SER A 310 9.66 -35.92 -1.43
N VAL A 311 10.13 -35.03 -0.55
CA VAL A 311 11.29 -35.32 0.31
C VAL A 311 11.00 -36.42 1.32
N LEU A 312 9.79 -36.46 1.89
CA LEU A 312 9.36 -37.53 2.78
C LEU A 312 9.39 -38.90 2.08
N SER A 313 8.91 -38.98 0.83
CA SER A 313 8.94 -40.23 0.06
C SER A 313 10.37 -40.75 -0.14
N TYR A 314 11.33 -39.83 -0.31
CA TYR A 314 12.75 -40.13 -0.47
C TYR A 314 13.44 -40.54 0.83
N GLN A 315 13.07 -39.92 1.94
CA GLN A 315 13.54 -40.33 3.27
C GLN A 315 13.08 -41.76 3.58
N ILE A 316 11.80 -42.07 3.32
CA ILE A 316 11.25 -43.43 3.47
C ILE A 316 11.97 -44.41 2.53
N TYR A 317 12.26 -44.01 1.30
CA TYR A 317 13.05 -44.82 0.38
C TYR A 317 14.45 -45.15 0.94
N TYR A 318 15.15 -44.18 1.56
CA TYR A 318 16.43 -44.46 2.21
C TYR A 318 16.31 -45.37 3.43
N LEU A 319 15.22 -45.27 4.19
CA LEU A 319 14.96 -46.23 5.27
C LEU A 319 14.85 -47.65 4.69
N LEU A 320 14.11 -47.83 3.60
CA LEU A 320 13.97 -49.12 2.93
C LEU A 320 15.31 -49.63 2.39
N ILE A 321 16.17 -48.77 1.82
CA ILE A 321 17.49 -49.18 1.32
C ILE A 321 18.36 -49.78 2.43
N ASN A 322 18.31 -49.23 3.65
CA ASN A 322 19.21 -49.66 4.72
C ASN A 322 18.60 -50.75 5.63
N VAL A 323 17.26 -50.92 5.62
CA VAL A 323 16.56 -51.96 6.38
C VAL A 323 16.37 -53.24 5.56
N VAL A 324 16.09 -53.11 4.26
CA VAL A 324 15.89 -54.24 3.35
C VAL A 324 17.25 -54.65 2.80
N GLY A 325 17.71 -55.86 3.13
CA GLY A 325 19.01 -56.37 2.66
C GLY A 325 19.12 -56.45 1.13
N ASP A 326 20.36 -56.47 0.63
CA ASP A 326 20.67 -56.43 -0.81
C ASP A 326 20.03 -57.56 -1.65
N GLN A 327 19.61 -58.65 -1.00
CA GLN A 327 18.91 -59.75 -1.68
C GLN A 327 17.50 -59.39 -2.16
N PHE A 328 16.91 -58.30 -1.64
CA PHE A 328 15.54 -57.88 -1.93
C PHE A 328 15.48 -56.47 -2.55
N VAL A 329 16.48 -56.07 -3.34
CA VAL A 329 16.55 -54.75 -4.02
C VAL A 329 15.28 -54.43 -4.84
N VAL A 330 14.61 -55.46 -5.38
CA VAL A 330 13.36 -55.31 -6.14
C VAL A 330 12.26 -54.61 -5.31
N ILE A 331 12.15 -54.90 -4.01
CA ILE A 331 11.14 -54.28 -3.13
C ILE A 331 11.36 -52.76 -3.07
N GLN A 332 12.62 -52.33 -3.00
CA GLN A 332 13.01 -50.92 -2.96
C GLN A 332 12.62 -50.22 -4.27
N ALA A 333 12.89 -50.85 -5.41
CA ALA A 333 12.56 -50.32 -6.74
C ALA A 333 11.04 -50.21 -6.97
N VAL A 334 10.27 -51.23 -6.56
CA VAL A 334 8.79 -51.22 -6.67
C VAL A 334 8.18 -50.13 -5.80
N TYR A 335 8.63 -49.95 -4.56
CA TYR A 335 8.17 -48.85 -3.71
C TYR A 335 8.41 -47.49 -4.37
N PHE A 336 9.60 -47.29 -4.94
CA PHE A 336 9.96 -46.02 -5.55
C PHE A 336 9.11 -45.69 -6.78
N VAL A 337 8.72 -46.69 -7.58
CA VAL A 337 7.75 -46.53 -8.69
C VAL A 337 6.39 -46.10 -8.16
N VAL A 338 5.86 -46.79 -7.14
CA VAL A 338 4.54 -46.47 -6.55
C VAL A 338 4.54 -45.06 -5.96
N ALA A 339 5.59 -44.70 -5.20
CA ALA A 339 5.73 -43.37 -4.62
C ALA A 339 5.81 -42.28 -5.70
N SER A 340 6.61 -42.48 -6.74
CA SER A 340 6.76 -41.54 -7.86
C SER A 340 5.46 -41.36 -8.65
N PHE A 341 4.69 -42.44 -8.83
CA PHE A 341 3.38 -42.40 -9.47
C PHE A 341 2.36 -41.61 -8.63
N CYS A 342 2.29 -41.87 -7.32
CA CYS A 342 1.45 -41.10 -6.40
C CYS A 342 1.79 -39.60 -6.40
N ILE A 343 3.09 -39.25 -6.42
CA ILE A 343 3.53 -37.84 -6.49
C ILE A 343 3.13 -37.20 -7.82
N THR A 344 3.23 -37.94 -8.93
CA THR A 344 2.83 -37.45 -10.26
C THR A 344 1.32 -37.16 -10.30
N ILE A 345 0.50 -38.06 -9.75
CA ILE A 345 -0.94 -37.86 -9.62
C ILE A 345 -1.23 -36.65 -8.72
N PHE A 346 -0.60 -36.59 -7.55
CA PHE A 346 -0.79 -35.48 -6.61
C PHE A 346 -0.40 -34.14 -7.25
N PHE A 347 0.66 -34.09 -8.06
CA PHE A 347 1.05 -32.89 -8.80
C PHE A 347 -0.03 -32.43 -9.78
N LEU A 348 -0.62 -33.35 -10.56
CA LEU A 348 -1.73 -33.06 -11.48
C LEU A 348 -2.96 -32.51 -10.75
N PHE A 349 -3.17 -32.94 -9.49
CA PHE A 349 -4.26 -32.42 -8.67
C PHE A 349 -3.94 -31.03 -8.08
N SER A 350 -2.76 -30.84 -7.49
CA SER A 350 -2.41 -29.64 -6.72
C SER A 350 -1.96 -28.45 -7.59
N MET A 351 -1.19 -28.66 -8.66
CA MET A 351 -0.60 -27.59 -9.50
C MET A 351 -0.06 -26.41 -8.66
N PRO A 352 1.03 -26.59 -7.91
CA PRO A 352 1.35 -25.70 -6.80
C PRO A 352 1.81 -24.30 -7.21
N PHE A 353 2.38 -24.10 -8.41
CA PHE A 353 3.01 -22.82 -8.78
C PHE A 353 2.03 -21.77 -9.29
N TYR A 354 2.32 -20.48 -9.04
CA TYR A 354 1.54 -19.35 -9.57
C TYR A 354 1.74 -19.12 -11.07
N ARG A 355 2.93 -19.41 -11.61
CA ARG A 355 3.18 -19.26 -13.05
C ARG A 355 2.88 -20.55 -13.80
N ARG A 356 2.14 -20.44 -14.89
CA ARG A 356 1.76 -21.59 -15.74
C ARG A 356 2.98 -22.37 -16.25
N TRP A 357 3.96 -21.66 -16.82
CA TRP A 357 5.13 -22.30 -17.42
C TRP A 357 6.02 -23.00 -16.36
N GLU A 358 6.08 -22.48 -15.13
CA GLU A 358 6.79 -23.12 -14.02
C GLU A 358 6.15 -24.46 -13.64
N ASN A 359 4.81 -24.54 -13.63
CA ASN A 359 4.09 -25.82 -13.45
C ASN A 359 4.41 -26.83 -14.55
N ALA A 360 4.47 -26.40 -15.81
CA ALA A 360 4.77 -27.30 -16.91
C ALA A 360 6.21 -27.86 -16.82
N VAL A 361 7.19 -26.99 -16.54
CA VAL A 361 8.60 -27.39 -16.43
C VAL A 361 8.79 -28.36 -15.25
N TYR A 362 8.22 -28.04 -14.08
CA TYR A 362 8.38 -28.90 -12.90
C TYR A 362 7.67 -30.26 -13.07
N PHE A 363 6.52 -30.29 -13.73
CA PHE A 363 5.84 -31.55 -14.04
C PHE A 363 6.68 -32.45 -14.97
N GLY A 364 7.41 -31.86 -15.94
CA GLY A 364 8.39 -32.59 -16.74
C GLY A 364 9.42 -33.31 -15.86
N PHE A 365 9.99 -32.65 -14.85
CA PHE A 365 10.93 -33.29 -13.94
C PHE A 365 10.30 -34.42 -13.12
N VAL A 366 9.05 -34.27 -12.66
CA VAL A 366 8.33 -35.34 -11.94
C VAL A 366 8.03 -36.54 -12.85
N CYS A 367 7.68 -36.31 -14.12
CA CYS A 367 7.54 -37.39 -15.10
C CYS A 367 8.89 -38.06 -15.39
N ALA A 368 9.98 -37.31 -15.43
CA ALA A 368 11.32 -37.86 -15.59
C ALA A 368 11.67 -38.80 -14.43
N THR A 369 11.34 -38.44 -13.18
CA THR A 369 11.54 -39.33 -12.02
C THR A 369 10.74 -40.62 -12.12
N LEU A 370 9.50 -40.54 -12.61
CA LEU A 370 8.68 -41.72 -12.86
C LEU A 370 9.31 -42.62 -13.94
N GLY A 371 9.78 -42.05 -15.05
CA GLY A 371 10.48 -42.79 -16.10
C GLY A 371 11.76 -43.47 -15.60
N GLY A 372 12.56 -42.77 -14.80
CA GLY A 372 13.75 -43.33 -14.17
C GLY A 372 13.44 -44.47 -13.19
N SER A 373 12.37 -44.32 -12.39
CA SER A 373 11.95 -45.35 -11.43
C SER A 373 11.58 -46.68 -12.11
N LEU A 374 10.91 -46.63 -13.28
CA LEU A 374 10.56 -47.82 -14.06
C LEU A 374 11.82 -48.54 -14.57
N CYS A 375 12.83 -47.79 -15.00
CA CYS A 375 14.10 -48.36 -15.46
C CYS A 375 14.89 -49.02 -14.32
N GLY A 376 14.78 -48.52 -13.09
CA GLY A 376 15.36 -49.17 -11.91
C GLY A 376 14.86 -50.60 -11.72
N VAL A 377 13.54 -50.82 -11.84
CA VAL A 377 12.94 -52.16 -11.80
C VAL A 377 13.46 -53.03 -12.96
N VAL A 378 13.44 -52.50 -14.18
CA VAL A 378 13.93 -53.22 -15.37
C VAL A 378 15.39 -53.65 -15.19
N SER A 379 16.25 -52.76 -14.68
CA SER A 379 17.66 -53.04 -14.46
C SER A 379 17.87 -54.20 -13.46
N THR A 380 17.12 -54.19 -12.35
CA THR A 380 17.22 -55.26 -11.33
C THR A 380 16.78 -56.63 -11.85
N TYR A 381 15.84 -56.69 -12.79
CA TYR A 381 15.37 -57.95 -13.40
C TYR A 381 16.23 -58.44 -14.56
N VAL A 382 16.74 -57.53 -15.39
CA VAL A 382 17.47 -57.88 -16.62
C VAL A 382 18.93 -58.20 -16.30
N ASN A 383 19.57 -57.46 -15.39
CA ASN A 383 20.98 -57.66 -15.04
C ASN A 383 21.15 -58.35 -13.69
N THR A 384 20.67 -59.59 -13.55
CA THR A 384 20.77 -60.36 -12.30
C THR A 384 22.23 -60.71 -11.95
N GLN A 385 23.10 -60.86 -12.95
CA GLN A 385 24.53 -61.16 -12.76
C GLN A 385 25.41 -59.91 -12.58
N ASN A 386 24.82 -58.71 -12.60
CA ASN A 386 25.51 -57.43 -12.46
C ASN A 386 26.69 -57.24 -13.44
N GLU A 387 26.52 -57.66 -14.71
CA GLU A 387 27.52 -57.52 -15.76
C GLU A 387 27.71 -56.04 -16.16
N TYR A 388 28.96 -55.64 -16.41
CA TYR A 388 29.30 -54.23 -16.66
C TYR A 388 28.82 -53.70 -18.01
N GLY A 389 28.89 -54.50 -19.08
CA GLY A 389 28.50 -54.07 -20.43
C GLY A 389 27.00 -53.83 -20.55
N LEU A 390 26.21 -54.79 -20.09
CA LEU A 390 24.75 -54.70 -20.03
C LEU A 390 24.29 -53.59 -19.08
N GLY A 391 24.90 -53.52 -17.89
CA GLY A 391 24.57 -52.51 -16.86
C GLY A 391 24.81 -51.07 -17.31
N LEU A 392 25.90 -50.80 -18.05
CA LEU A 392 26.18 -49.47 -18.60
C LEU A 392 25.13 -49.07 -19.66
N GLY A 393 24.73 -50.02 -20.52
CA GLY A 393 23.65 -49.81 -21.48
C GLY A 393 22.30 -49.50 -20.81
N LEU A 394 21.97 -50.20 -19.73
CA LEU A 394 20.75 -49.98 -18.94
C LEU A 394 20.75 -48.61 -18.23
N LEU A 395 21.90 -48.14 -17.76
CA LEU A 395 22.04 -46.79 -17.19
C LEU A 395 21.85 -45.72 -18.28
N GLY A 396 22.45 -45.90 -19.46
CA GLY A 396 22.23 -45.01 -20.61
C GLY A 396 20.76 -44.95 -21.05
N MET A 397 20.09 -46.11 -21.08
CA MET A 397 18.65 -46.21 -21.33
C MET A 397 17.84 -45.47 -20.27
N THR A 398 18.21 -45.58 -18.98
CA THR A 398 17.53 -44.87 -17.88
C THR A 398 17.54 -43.36 -18.12
N ILE A 399 18.70 -42.78 -18.45
CA ILE A 399 18.82 -41.34 -18.76
C ILE A 399 17.99 -40.98 -20.00
N GLY A 400 18.00 -41.82 -21.04
CA GLY A 400 17.19 -41.62 -22.24
C GLY A 400 15.68 -41.59 -21.97
N VAL A 401 15.18 -42.55 -21.19
CA VAL A 401 13.77 -42.63 -20.78
C VAL A 401 13.38 -41.42 -19.91
N MET A 402 14.25 -40.98 -19.01
CA MET A 402 14.01 -39.77 -18.20
C MET A 402 13.81 -38.53 -19.09
N ILE A 403 14.62 -38.35 -20.14
CA ILE A 403 14.49 -37.21 -21.07
C ILE A 403 13.18 -37.27 -21.85
N ILE A 404 12.82 -38.45 -22.37
CA ILE A 404 11.58 -38.66 -23.12
C ILE A 404 10.35 -38.37 -22.24
N PHE A 405 10.30 -38.96 -21.04
CA PHE A 405 9.21 -38.72 -20.09
C PHE A 405 9.13 -37.26 -19.64
N SER A 406 10.27 -36.58 -19.49
CA SER A 406 10.31 -35.15 -19.18
C SER A 406 9.65 -34.30 -20.26
N PHE A 407 10.00 -34.56 -21.53
CA PHE A 407 9.45 -33.85 -22.66
C PHE A 407 7.95 -34.09 -22.83
N ILE A 408 7.51 -35.36 -22.72
CA ILE A 408 6.09 -35.73 -22.79
C ILE A 408 5.32 -35.06 -21.65
N GLY A 409 5.82 -35.15 -20.41
CA GLY A 409 5.20 -34.51 -19.26
C GLY A 409 5.04 -33.01 -19.44
N TRP A 410 6.13 -32.32 -19.79
CA TRP A 410 6.13 -30.87 -20.05
C TRP A 410 5.09 -30.46 -21.11
N LEU A 411 5.07 -31.17 -22.24
CA LEU A 411 4.15 -30.89 -23.36
C LEU A 411 2.69 -31.15 -22.95
N CYS A 412 2.40 -32.28 -22.31
CA CYS A 412 1.06 -32.60 -21.82
C CYS A 412 0.54 -31.51 -20.86
N MET A 413 1.40 -31.05 -19.93
CA MET A 413 1.00 -30.05 -18.94
C MET A 413 0.83 -28.65 -19.54
N ASP A 414 1.69 -28.24 -20.47
CA ASP A 414 1.55 -26.94 -21.16
C ASP A 414 0.29 -26.91 -22.04
N LEU A 415 0.00 -27.98 -22.79
CA LEU A 415 -1.24 -28.09 -23.58
C LEU A 415 -2.48 -28.04 -22.67
N TRP A 416 -2.47 -28.82 -21.58
CA TRP A 416 -3.58 -28.86 -20.63
C TRP A 416 -3.86 -27.50 -19.98
N THR A 417 -2.81 -26.81 -19.52
CA THR A 417 -2.96 -25.49 -18.88
C THR A 417 -3.31 -24.38 -19.86
N ARG A 418 -2.90 -24.47 -21.14
CA ARG A 418 -3.37 -23.56 -22.22
C ARG A 418 -4.84 -23.79 -22.53
N TYR A 419 -5.28 -25.05 -22.59
CA TYR A 419 -6.68 -25.41 -22.80
C TYR A 419 -7.59 -24.78 -21.74
N ILE A 420 -7.25 -24.91 -20.45
CA ILE A 420 -8.02 -24.32 -19.33
C ILE A 420 -8.14 -22.79 -19.47
N ASN A 421 -7.05 -22.10 -19.80
CA ASN A 421 -7.08 -20.64 -19.96
C ASN A 421 -7.94 -20.20 -21.15
N LYS A 422 -7.85 -20.92 -22.27
CA LYS A 422 -8.64 -20.62 -23.47
C LYS A 422 -10.12 -20.87 -23.25
N ASP A 423 -10.47 -21.97 -22.58
CA ASP A 423 -11.84 -22.34 -22.24
C ASP A 423 -12.52 -21.27 -21.37
N LEU A 424 -11.89 -20.87 -20.25
CA LEU A 424 -12.46 -19.87 -19.35
C LEU A 424 -12.49 -18.47 -19.96
N ARG A 425 -11.43 -18.05 -20.66
CA ARG A 425 -11.44 -16.75 -21.36
C ARG A 425 -12.53 -16.70 -22.43
N GLY A 426 -12.82 -17.82 -23.10
CA GLY A 426 -13.97 -17.95 -24.00
C GLY A 426 -15.29 -17.67 -23.29
N ILE A 427 -15.52 -18.25 -22.10
CA ILE A 427 -16.73 -17.98 -21.30
C ILE A 427 -16.84 -16.50 -20.92
N PHE A 428 -15.76 -15.90 -20.42
CA PHE A 428 -15.73 -14.47 -20.06
C PHE A 428 -16.04 -13.56 -21.26
N MET A 429 -15.47 -13.85 -22.43
CA MET A 429 -15.69 -13.05 -23.64
C MET A 429 -17.09 -13.26 -24.23
N ASN A 430 -17.60 -14.49 -24.25
CA ASN A 430 -18.96 -14.76 -24.74
C ASN A 430 -20.03 -14.02 -23.93
N HIS A 431 -19.86 -13.92 -22.61
CA HIS A 431 -20.76 -13.13 -21.76
C HIS A 431 -20.56 -11.62 -21.92
N LEU A 432 -19.32 -11.17 -22.18
CA LEU A 432 -19.05 -9.77 -22.49
C LEU A 432 -19.71 -9.35 -23.81
N GLU A 433 -19.59 -10.16 -24.87
CA GLU A 433 -20.22 -9.94 -26.17
C GLU A 433 -21.75 -9.96 -26.06
N ARG A 434 -22.34 -10.95 -25.38
CA ARG A 434 -23.79 -10.98 -25.10
C ARG A 434 -24.26 -9.78 -24.27
N GLY A 435 -23.45 -9.31 -23.33
CA GLY A 435 -23.74 -8.12 -22.54
C GLY A 435 -23.69 -6.85 -23.38
N LEU A 436 -22.81 -6.79 -24.38
CA LEU A 436 -22.66 -5.68 -25.31
C LEU A 436 -23.80 -5.64 -26.35
N ASP A 437 -24.18 -6.79 -26.91
CA ASP A 437 -25.28 -6.92 -27.89
C ASP A 437 -26.66 -6.56 -27.31
N ASN A 438 -26.80 -6.64 -25.97
CA ASN A 438 -28.04 -6.29 -25.27
C ASN A 438 -28.16 -4.78 -24.94
N LEU A 439 -27.13 -3.97 -25.23
CA LEU A 439 -27.19 -2.51 -25.06
C LEU A 439 -27.66 -1.83 -26.36
N SER A 440 -28.61 -0.90 -26.25
CA SER A 440 -29.01 -0.02 -27.36
C SER A 440 -27.88 0.94 -27.73
N ASN A 441 -27.73 1.25 -29.02
CA ASN A 441 -26.61 1.96 -29.65
C ASN A 441 -26.24 3.37 -29.09
N ASP A 442 -26.96 3.92 -28.11
CA ASP A 442 -26.78 5.29 -27.64
C ASP A 442 -25.95 5.45 -26.34
N ASP A 443 -25.64 4.38 -25.61
CA ASP A 443 -24.86 4.46 -24.36
C ASP A 443 -23.42 3.93 -24.55
N ILE A 444 -22.43 4.82 -24.57
CA ILE A 444 -21.00 4.46 -24.53
C ILE A 444 -20.67 3.97 -23.10
N MET A 445 -20.99 2.72 -22.80
CA MET A 445 -20.79 2.13 -21.48
C MET A 445 -19.45 1.38 -21.39
N ASN A 446 -18.73 1.55 -20.29
CA ASN A 446 -17.42 0.92 -20.08
C ASN A 446 -17.57 -0.63 -19.98
N PRO A 447 -16.83 -1.43 -20.77
CA PRO A 447 -16.92 -2.90 -20.77
C PRO A 447 -16.64 -3.54 -19.40
N LYS A 448 -15.93 -2.84 -18.51
CA LYS A 448 -15.71 -3.25 -17.11
C LYS A 448 -17.02 -3.36 -16.32
N TYR A 449 -17.95 -2.44 -16.54
CA TYR A 449 -19.22 -2.41 -15.83
C TYR A 449 -20.16 -3.53 -16.29
N ILE A 450 -20.20 -3.78 -17.60
CA ILE A 450 -21.00 -4.88 -18.18
C ILE A 450 -20.54 -6.22 -17.59
N LEU A 451 -19.23 -6.43 -17.51
CA LEU A 451 -18.66 -7.65 -16.93
C LEU A 451 -18.95 -7.79 -15.43
N GLU A 452 -18.95 -6.68 -14.67
CA GLU A 452 -19.36 -6.67 -13.26
C GLU A 452 -20.85 -7.05 -13.08
N LYS A 453 -21.71 -6.70 -14.03
CA LYS A 453 -23.14 -7.03 -13.99
C LYS A 453 -23.41 -8.49 -14.36
N GLU A 454 -22.71 -9.01 -15.36
CA GLU A 454 -22.89 -10.38 -15.87
C GLU A 454 -22.12 -11.45 -15.06
N SER A 455 -21.36 -11.06 -14.03
CA SER A 455 -20.51 -11.96 -13.25
C SER A 455 -21.24 -13.12 -12.57
N ILE A 456 -22.50 -12.96 -12.13
CA ILE A 456 -23.29 -14.10 -11.58
C ILE A 456 -23.55 -15.13 -12.67
N LYS A 457 -23.97 -14.69 -13.86
CA LYS A 457 -24.32 -15.61 -14.94
C LYS A 457 -23.10 -16.40 -15.38
N ILE A 458 -21.92 -15.75 -15.38
CA ILE A 458 -20.63 -16.43 -15.57
C ILE A 458 -20.39 -17.46 -14.46
N LEU A 459 -20.62 -17.11 -13.18
CA LEU A 459 -20.46 -18.03 -12.06
C LEU A 459 -21.44 -19.21 -12.14
N GLN A 460 -22.71 -18.96 -12.44
CA GLN A 460 -23.75 -19.96 -12.61
C GLN A 460 -23.43 -20.92 -13.75
N GLU A 461 -23.02 -20.42 -14.92
CA GLU A 461 -22.61 -21.28 -16.03
C GLU A 461 -21.40 -22.15 -15.65
N ILE A 462 -20.45 -21.61 -14.87
CA ILE A 462 -19.29 -22.36 -14.39
C ILE A 462 -19.68 -23.43 -13.37
N GLU A 463 -20.65 -23.16 -12.49
CA GLU A 463 -21.18 -24.11 -11.52
C GLU A 463 -22.01 -25.20 -12.20
N GLU A 464 -22.90 -24.84 -13.13
CA GLU A 464 -23.71 -25.76 -13.93
C GLU A 464 -22.84 -26.69 -14.78
N THR A 465 -21.73 -26.18 -15.33
CA THR A 465 -20.77 -26.98 -16.11
C THR A 465 -19.75 -27.72 -15.24
N ASN A 466 -19.83 -27.59 -13.91
CA ASN A 466 -18.91 -28.18 -12.92
C ASN A 466 -17.43 -27.85 -13.18
N ARG A 467 -17.15 -26.60 -13.60
CA ARG A 467 -15.80 -26.09 -13.97
C ARG A 467 -15.14 -25.24 -12.86
N SER A 468 -15.65 -25.29 -11.63
CA SER A 468 -15.17 -24.50 -10.47
C SER A 468 -13.65 -24.59 -10.23
N ARG A 469 -13.09 -25.80 -10.34
CA ARG A 469 -11.63 -26.01 -10.21
C ARG A 469 -10.82 -25.31 -11.30
N ARG A 470 -11.35 -25.25 -12.53
CA ARG A 470 -10.68 -24.53 -13.63
C ARG A 470 -10.66 -23.03 -13.31
N LEU A 471 -11.77 -22.50 -12.81
CA LEU A 471 -11.88 -21.09 -12.42
C LEU A 471 -10.87 -20.73 -11.32
N PHE A 472 -10.73 -21.58 -10.30
CA PHE A 472 -9.71 -21.39 -9.26
C PHE A 472 -8.28 -21.31 -9.83
N LEU A 473 -7.93 -22.23 -10.74
CA LEU A 473 -6.61 -22.22 -11.40
C LEU A 473 -6.40 -20.97 -12.27
N PHE A 474 -7.44 -20.52 -12.97
CA PHE A 474 -7.40 -19.29 -13.76
C PHE A 474 -7.15 -18.06 -12.88
N LEU A 475 -7.90 -17.90 -11.78
CA LEU A 475 -7.71 -16.80 -10.83
C LEU A 475 -6.32 -16.84 -10.21
N LYS A 476 -5.83 -18.04 -9.83
CA LYS A 476 -4.48 -18.25 -9.32
C LYS A 476 -3.40 -17.76 -10.30
N TRP A 477 -3.52 -18.07 -11.59
CA TRP A 477 -2.55 -17.64 -12.59
C TRP A 477 -2.64 -16.14 -12.92
N CYS A 478 -3.81 -15.52 -12.73
CA CYS A 478 -3.99 -14.07 -12.93
C CYS A 478 -3.27 -13.22 -11.88
N MET A 479 -2.93 -13.78 -10.70
CA MET A 479 -2.30 -13.02 -9.60
C MET A 479 -0.90 -12.47 -9.93
N LYS A 480 -0.14 -13.10 -10.84
CA LYS A 480 1.26 -12.76 -11.17
C LYS A 480 1.44 -12.09 -12.52
N LYS A 481 0.41 -12.05 -13.38
CA LYS A 481 0.53 -11.65 -14.78
C LYS A 481 0.01 -10.23 -15.00
N GLY A 482 0.94 -9.28 -15.10
CA GLY A 482 0.70 -8.01 -15.80
C GLY A 482 1.15 -8.16 -17.26
N SER A 483 0.22 -8.02 -18.19
CA SER A 483 0.43 -7.96 -19.65
C SER A 483 0.90 -9.24 -20.37
N THR A 484 0.03 -9.75 -21.26
CA THR A 484 0.30 -9.99 -22.70
C THR A 484 -0.82 -10.87 -23.27
N SER A 485 -1.78 -10.22 -23.93
CA SER A 485 -2.49 -10.65 -25.15
C SER A 485 -3.65 -9.69 -25.42
N THR A 486 -3.33 -8.67 -26.22
CA THR A 486 -4.26 -7.74 -26.86
C THR A 486 -5.13 -8.48 -27.86
N LEU A 487 -6.34 -8.83 -27.42
CA LEU A 487 -7.52 -8.87 -28.27
C LEU A 487 -8.71 -8.58 -27.34
N GLY A 488 -9.27 -7.36 -27.46
CA GLY A 488 -10.40 -6.87 -26.65
C GLY A 488 -10.07 -5.95 -25.45
N ASN A 489 -8.98 -5.18 -25.46
CA ASN A 489 -8.62 -4.10 -24.51
C ASN A 489 -8.62 -4.37 -22.97
N LEU A 490 -9.06 -5.52 -22.46
CA LEU A 490 -8.99 -5.88 -21.03
C LEU A 490 -7.92 -6.93 -20.74
N SER A 491 -7.15 -6.72 -19.68
CA SER A 491 -6.18 -7.72 -19.18
C SER A 491 -6.85 -8.85 -18.39
N ASP A 492 -6.25 -10.06 -18.39
CA ASP A 492 -6.76 -11.23 -17.62
C ASP A 492 -6.94 -10.90 -16.12
N LEU A 493 -6.09 -10.00 -15.59
CA LEU A 493 -6.17 -9.47 -14.24
C LEU A 493 -7.40 -8.56 -14.05
N GLU A 494 -7.70 -7.69 -15.01
CA GLU A 494 -8.89 -6.83 -14.97
C GLU A 494 -10.18 -7.64 -15.11
N LEU A 495 -10.20 -8.65 -15.98
CA LEU A 495 -11.32 -9.60 -16.08
C LEU A 495 -11.58 -10.25 -14.72
N SER A 496 -10.53 -10.74 -14.05
CA SER A 496 -10.62 -11.34 -12.72
C SER A 496 -11.09 -10.35 -11.65
N LYS A 497 -10.65 -9.09 -11.70
CA LYS A 497 -11.07 -8.03 -10.77
C LYS A 497 -12.54 -7.69 -10.92
N CYS A 498 -13.00 -7.46 -12.15
CA CYS A 498 -14.40 -7.17 -12.44
C CYS A 498 -15.30 -8.36 -12.06
N PHE A 499 -14.87 -9.58 -12.36
CA PHE A 499 -15.57 -10.79 -11.94
C PHE A 499 -15.72 -10.89 -10.42
N ILE A 500 -14.61 -10.76 -9.66
CA ILE A 500 -14.63 -10.83 -8.19
C ILE A 500 -15.49 -9.72 -7.60
N LYS A 501 -15.38 -8.49 -8.12
CA LYS A 501 -16.15 -7.34 -7.65
C LYS A 501 -17.65 -7.54 -7.90
N GLY A 502 -18.02 -8.04 -9.08
CA GLY A 502 -19.41 -8.35 -9.41
C GLY A 502 -19.99 -9.44 -8.50
N VAL A 503 -19.30 -10.59 -8.37
CA VAL A 503 -19.73 -11.70 -7.48
C VAL A 503 -19.81 -11.27 -6.01
N ALA A 504 -18.85 -10.47 -5.52
CA ALA A 504 -18.85 -9.97 -4.15
C ALA A 504 -20.03 -9.04 -3.85
N ASN A 505 -20.40 -8.17 -4.80
CA ASN A 505 -21.56 -7.27 -4.65
C ASN A 505 -22.88 -8.04 -4.51
N GLN A 506 -22.94 -9.29 -4.98
CA GLN A 506 -24.15 -10.10 -5.02
C GLN A 506 -24.19 -11.20 -3.94
N LYS A 507 -23.22 -11.25 -3.01
CA LYS A 507 -23.17 -12.09 -1.79
C LYS A 507 -23.27 -13.61 -2.02
N THR A 508 -22.72 -14.15 -3.11
CA THR A 508 -22.82 -15.59 -3.46
C THR A 508 -21.46 -16.30 -3.57
N TYR A 509 -20.73 -16.46 -2.47
CA TYR A 509 -19.58 -17.37 -2.42
C TYR A 509 -19.97 -18.67 -1.70
N GLN A 510 -20.14 -19.76 -2.44
CA GLN A 510 -20.33 -21.10 -1.85
C GLN A 510 -19.00 -21.86 -1.69
N ASN A 511 -17.97 -21.52 -2.48
CA ASN A 511 -16.71 -22.25 -2.52
C ASN A 511 -15.59 -21.50 -1.75
N VAL A 512 -15.04 -22.14 -0.71
CA VAL A 512 -14.01 -21.59 0.19
C VAL A 512 -12.72 -21.27 -0.58
N ASP A 513 -12.32 -22.11 -1.54
CA ASP A 513 -11.10 -21.90 -2.32
C ASP A 513 -11.19 -20.66 -3.21
N LEU A 514 -12.38 -20.40 -3.77
CA LEU A 514 -12.65 -19.22 -4.57
C LEU A 514 -12.62 -17.95 -3.71
N LEU A 515 -13.14 -18.02 -2.48
CA LEU A 515 -13.10 -16.93 -1.52
C LEU A 515 -11.67 -16.61 -1.09
N ILE A 516 -10.84 -17.63 -0.84
CA ILE A 516 -9.43 -17.45 -0.52
C ILE A 516 -8.70 -16.78 -1.70
N ALA A 517 -8.87 -17.27 -2.93
CA ALA A 517 -8.28 -16.66 -4.11
C ALA A 517 -8.73 -15.20 -4.32
N ALA A 518 -10.02 -14.92 -4.14
CA ALA A 518 -10.57 -13.57 -4.21
C ALA A 518 -9.99 -12.66 -3.12
N SER A 519 -9.87 -13.14 -1.89
CA SER A 519 -9.32 -12.38 -0.76
C SER A 519 -7.85 -12.02 -0.95
N ILE A 520 -7.05 -12.90 -1.56
CA ILE A 520 -5.65 -12.66 -1.89
C ILE A 520 -5.54 -11.62 -3.02
N ILE A 521 -6.37 -11.74 -4.06
CA ILE A 521 -6.45 -10.75 -5.15
C ILE A 521 -6.83 -9.38 -4.58
N CYS A 522 -7.90 -9.28 -3.79
CA CYS A 522 -8.31 -8.02 -3.16
C CYS A 522 -7.24 -7.47 -2.21
N GLY A 523 -6.70 -8.29 -1.31
CA GLY A 523 -5.69 -7.91 -0.32
C GLY A 523 -4.41 -7.34 -0.94
N ASN A 524 -3.97 -7.89 -2.08
CA ASN A 524 -2.84 -7.37 -2.84
C ASN A 524 -3.06 -5.99 -3.47
N PHE A 525 -4.28 -5.47 -3.52
CA PHE A 525 -4.55 -4.13 -4.06
C PHE A 525 -5.01 -3.13 -3.00
N PHE A 526 -5.59 -3.58 -1.87
CA PHE A 526 -6.05 -2.68 -0.80
C PHE A 526 -4.94 -1.90 -0.07
N GLU A 527 -3.71 -2.42 0.02
CA GLU A 527 -2.58 -1.69 0.64
C GLU A 527 -2.20 -0.39 -0.09
N THR A 528 -2.55 -0.26 -1.37
CA THR A 528 -2.40 1.03 -2.09
C THR A 528 -3.43 2.08 -1.66
N GLY A 529 -4.42 1.73 -0.83
CA GLY A 529 -5.47 2.63 -0.34
C GLY A 529 -5.11 3.42 0.92
N GLN A 530 -4.42 2.82 1.90
CA GLN A 530 -4.00 3.54 3.11
C GLN A 530 -2.85 4.54 2.86
N GLN A 531 -2.01 4.28 1.86
CA GLN A 531 -1.07 5.30 1.36
C GLN A 531 -1.78 6.48 0.70
N LYS A 532 -3.03 6.33 0.22
CA LYS A 532 -3.77 7.42 -0.40
C LYS A 532 -4.26 8.46 0.60
N SER A 533 -4.66 8.14 1.83
CA SER A 533 -5.12 9.20 2.76
C SER A 533 -4.00 10.15 3.18
N LEU A 534 -2.80 9.62 3.42
CA LEU A 534 -1.60 10.45 3.68
C LEU A 534 -1.12 11.16 2.41
N ALA A 535 -1.12 10.47 1.26
CA ALA A 535 -0.78 11.08 -0.03
C ALA A 535 -1.81 12.11 -0.50
N ILE A 536 -3.08 12.03 -0.05
CA ILE A 536 -4.12 13.03 -0.31
C ILE A 536 -3.81 14.30 0.47
N LEU A 537 -3.40 14.19 1.74
CA LEU A 537 -2.95 15.33 2.55
C LEU A 537 -1.63 15.93 2.03
N GLU A 538 -0.69 15.09 1.61
CA GLU A 538 0.57 15.54 0.99
C GLU A 538 0.32 16.24 -0.37
N LYS A 539 -0.62 15.70 -1.16
CA LYS A 539 -1.06 16.30 -2.42
C LYS A 539 -1.79 17.63 -2.20
N LEU A 540 -2.67 17.70 -1.20
CA LEU A 540 -3.36 18.92 -0.79
C LEU A 540 -2.39 20.04 -0.41
N SER A 541 -1.40 19.71 0.42
CA SER A 541 -0.41 20.67 0.86
C SER A 541 0.51 21.17 -0.27
N SER A 542 0.83 20.28 -1.22
CA SER A 542 1.61 20.65 -2.42
C SER A 542 0.88 21.64 -3.33
N ASN A 543 -0.47 21.69 -3.28
CA ASN A 543 -1.27 22.57 -4.14
C ASN A 543 -1.10 24.06 -3.78
N ILE A 544 -0.76 24.41 -2.53
CA ILE A 544 -0.52 25.81 -2.13
C ILE A 544 0.72 26.36 -2.82
N LYS A 545 1.83 25.61 -2.76
CA LYS A 545 3.09 25.96 -3.42
C LYS A 545 2.92 26.03 -4.95
N ASN A 546 2.17 25.08 -5.50
CA ASN A 546 1.83 25.05 -6.92
C ASN A 546 0.96 26.25 -7.34
N SER A 547 0.04 26.70 -6.49
CA SER A 547 -0.81 27.88 -6.76
C SER A 547 0.02 29.15 -6.91
N TYR A 548 1.08 29.31 -6.12
CA TYR A 548 2.01 30.43 -6.24
C TYR A 548 2.72 30.43 -7.61
N TYR A 549 3.35 29.31 -8.01
CA TYR A 549 4.08 29.22 -9.28
C TYR A 549 3.18 29.37 -10.51
N VAL A 550 1.92 28.92 -10.44
CA VAL A 550 0.94 29.06 -11.53
C VAL A 550 0.50 30.52 -11.71
N CYS A 551 0.34 31.27 -10.62
CA CYS A 551 -0.30 32.58 -10.64
C CYS A 551 0.67 33.76 -10.81
N MET A 552 1.92 33.66 -10.34
CA MET A 552 2.93 34.74 -10.46
C MET A 552 3.28 35.12 -11.92
N PRO A 553 3.34 34.20 -12.90
CA PRO A 553 3.60 34.52 -14.30
C PRO A 553 2.63 35.50 -14.96
N SER A 554 1.44 35.74 -14.37
CA SER A 554 0.42 36.68 -14.87
C SER A 554 0.95 38.10 -15.15
N ALA A 555 1.92 38.59 -14.38
CA ALA A 555 2.48 39.92 -14.56
C ALA A 555 3.64 39.97 -15.57
N VAL A 556 4.26 38.83 -15.89
CA VAL A 556 5.54 38.74 -16.63
C VAL A 556 5.49 39.36 -18.04
N PRO A 557 4.44 39.14 -18.86
CA PRO A 557 4.38 39.75 -20.20
C PRO A 557 4.52 41.27 -20.17
N ARG A 558 3.93 41.93 -19.17
CA ARG A 558 4.05 43.39 -18.97
C ARG A 558 5.34 43.79 -18.27
N LEU A 559 5.86 42.98 -17.34
CA LEU A 559 7.11 43.25 -16.64
C LEU A 559 8.30 43.33 -17.61
N LEU A 560 8.43 42.34 -18.51
CA LEU A 560 9.50 42.32 -19.51
C LEU A 560 9.45 43.57 -20.39
N LEU A 561 8.25 43.99 -20.80
CA LEU A 561 8.06 45.19 -21.60
C LEU A 561 8.40 46.45 -20.79
N ARG A 562 7.95 46.54 -19.53
CA ARG A 562 8.18 47.70 -18.67
C ARG A 562 9.67 47.99 -18.47
N GLU A 563 10.50 46.98 -18.17
CA GLU A 563 11.95 47.20 -17.98
C GLU A 563 12.60 47.76 -19.26
N ILE A 564 12.17 47.28 -20.43
CA ILE A 564 12.62 47.83 -21.73
C ILE A 564 12.20 49.30 -21.86
N ARG A 565 10.94 49.63 -21.55
CA ARG A 565 10.38 50.98 -21.73
C ARG A 565 10.95 52.01 -20.75
N VAL A 566 11.14 51.63 -19.49
CA VAL A 566 11.81 52.46 -18.48
C VAL A 566 13.25 52.72 -18.90
N PHE A 567 13.96 51.71 -19.41
CA PHE A 567 15.32 51.88 -19.93
C PHE A 567 15.38 52.80 -21.15
N GLN A 568 14.44 52.69 -22.10
CA GLN A 568 14.38 53.57 -23.27
C GLN A 568 14.16 55.04 -22.87
N ASN A 569 13.26 55.31 -21.92
CA ASN A 569 13.06 56.67 -21.38
C ASN A 569 14.33 57.19 -20.70
N PHE A 570 15.02 56.33 -19.95
CA PHE A 570 16.27 56.68 -19.30
C PHE A 570 17.38 57.02 -20.30
N MET A 571 17.56 56.22 -21.36
CA MET A 571 18.56 56.46 -22.40
C MET A 571 18.40 57.81 -23.11
N ILE A 572 17.16 58.27 -23.30
CA ILE A 572 16.89 59.55 -23.97
C ILE A 572 17.11 60.75 -23.05
N LEU A 573 16.63 60.67 -21.80
CA LEU A 573 16.60 61.82 -20.89
C LEU A 573 17.86 61.94 -20.03
N TYR A 574 18.58 60.84 -19.78
CA TYR A 574 19.79 60.85 -18.95
C TYR A 574 20.89 61.78 -19.46
N PRO A 575 21.23 61.85 -20.76
CA PRO A 575 22.25 62.78 -21.26
C PRO A 575 21.94 64.24 -20.96
N THR A 576 20.65 64.60 -20.93
CA THR A 576 20.16 65.96 -20.71
C THR A 576 20.08 66.32 -19.22
N TYR A 577 19.68 65.38 -18.36
CA TYR A 577 19.37 65.64 -16.94
C TYR A 577 20.31 64.90 -15.95
N LYS A 578 21.52 64.57 -16.40
CA LYS A 578 22.49 63.77 -15.61
C LYS A 578 22.77 64.37 -14.23
N ASN A 579 22.93 65.69 -14.13
CA ASN A 579 23.35 66.33 -12.88
C ASN A 579 22.22 66.32 -11.85
N GLU A 580 20.99 66.58 -12.29
CA GLU A 580 19.77 66.53 -11.50
C GLU A 580 19.52 65.11 -10.98
N LEU A 581 19.71 64.10 -11.84
CA LEU A 581 19.57 62.68 -11.51
C LEU A 581 20.59 62.22 -10.46
N ILE A 582 21.86 62.60 -10.59
CA ILE A 582 22.90 62.26 -9.59
C ILE A 582 22.60 62.93 -8.25
N SER A 583 22.07 64.16 -8.26
CA SER A 583 21.70 64.89 -7.04
C SER A 583 20.48 64.32 -6.32
N SER A 584 19.66 63.50 -7.00
CA SER A 584 18.44 62.92 -6.44
C SER A 584 18.66 61.78 -5.43
N GLY A 585 19.88 61.23 -5.36
CA GLY A 585 20.24 60.18 -4.40
C GLY A 585 19.68 58.79 -4.71
N LEU A 586 19.15 58.55 -5.92
CA LEU A 586 18.72 57.22 -6.36
C LEU A 586 19.94 56.32 -6.65
N HIS A 587 19.98 55.15 -6.01
CA HIS A 587 21.15 54.25 -5.96
C HIS A 587 21.64 53.78 -7.35
N ASP A 588 20.74 53.51 -8.29
CA ASP A 588 21.09 52.87 -9.59
C ASP A 588 21.14 53.84 -10.78
N VAL A 589 20.99 55.15 -10.52
CA VAL A 589 20.86 56.19 -11.54
C VAL A 589 22.22 56.87 -11.83
N VAL A 590 23.30 56.41 -11.18
CA VAL A 590 24.65 57.01 -11.26
C VAL A 590 25.29 56.87 -12.64
N ASN A 591 25.02 55.77 -13.36
CA ASN A 591 25.55 55.52 -14.69
C ASN A 591 24.60 54.65 -15.52
N VAL A 592 24.60 54.87 -16.83
CA VAL A 592 23.82 54.09 -17.81
C VAL A 592 24.14 52.60 -17.73
N THR A 593 25.40 52.23 -17.56
CA THR A 593 25.80 50.82 -17.46
C THR A 593 25.22 50.14 -16.22
N ASN A 594 25.22 50.82 -15.06
CA ASN A 594 24.68 50.26 -13.83
C ASN A 594 23.15 50.14 -13.91
N PHE A 595 22.49 51.17 -14.44
CA PHE A 595 21.05 51.15 -14.67
C PHE A 595 20.65 50.05 -15.67
N PHE A 596 21.42 49.86 -16.74
CA PHE A 596 21.18 48.79 -17.71
C PHE A 596 21.34 47.41 -17.07
N GLN A 597 22.39 47.22 -16.26
CA GLN A 597 22.66 45.97 -15.57
C GLN A 597 21.54 45.61 -14.59
N ASP A 598 21.01 46.58 -13.82
CA ASP A 598 19.81 46.38 -12.98
C ASP A 598 18.63 45.87 -13.82
N LYS A 599 18.34 46.49 -14.97
CA LYS A 599 17.23 46.04 -15.83
C LYS A 599 17.43 44.62 -16.35
N LEU A 600 18.66 44.22 -16.68
CA LEU A 600 18.98 42.84 -17.07
C LEU A 600 18.78 41.85 -15.93
N GLU A 601 19.24 42.18 -14.71
CA GLU A 601 19.07 41.35 -13.52
C GLU A 601 17.59 41.13 -13.19
N ARG A 602 16.77 42.19 -13.32
CA ARG A 602 15.31 42.10 -13.16
C ARG A 602 14.66 41.24 -14.23
N MET A 603 15.06 41.38 -15.50
CA MET A 603 14.57 40.53 -16.59
C MET A 603 14.92 39.05 -16.36
N GLU A 604 16.10 38.75 -15.81
CA GLU A 604 16.49 37.39 -15.45
C GLU A 604 15.63 36.85 -14.29
N LYS A 605 15.32 37.68 -13.28
CA LYS A 605 14.38 37.32 -12.19
C LYS A 605 13.00 36.96 -12.74
N TYR A 606 12.45 37.76 -13.66
CA TYR A 606 11.12 37.49 -14.25
C TYR A 606 11.11 36.28 -15.18
N LYS A 607 12.21 36.02 -15.89
CA LYS A 607 12.40 34.76 -16.61
C LYS A 607 12.42 33.57 -15.66
N GLY A 608 13.04 33.72 -14.48
CA GLY A 608 13.05 32.72 -13.42
C GLY A 608 11.64 32.25 -13.04
N LEU A 609 10.67 33.17 -12.90
CA LEU A 609 9.27 32.84 -12.62
C LEU A 609 8.63 31.93 -13.69
N LEU A 610 8.99 32.13 -14.97
CA LEU A 610 8.52 31.29 -16.08
C LEU A 610 9.22 29.92 -16.10
N ASP A 611 10.52 29.89 -15.80
CA ASP A 611 11.30 28.65 -15.70
C ASP A 611 10.77 27.78 -14.53
N GLU A 612 10.37 28.38 -13.41
CA GLU A 612 9.76 27.70 -12.25
C GLU A 612 8.40 27.09 -12.59
N LEU A 613 7.51 27.82 -13.28
CA LEU A 613 6.25 27.27 -13.77
C LEU A 613 6.48 26.03 -14.65
N LYS A 614 7.43 26.12 -15.58
CA LYS A 614 7.77 25.00 -16.47
C LYS A 614 8.32 23.79 -15.72
N LEU A 615 9.13 24.01 -14.68
CA LEU A 615 9.65 22.95 -13.82
C LEU A 615 8.56 22.30 -12.96
N ALA A 616 7.63 23.10 -12.42
CA ALA A 616 6.50 22.61 -11.64
C ALA A 616 5.64 21.64 -12.46
N GLU A 617 5.29 22.01 -13.69
CA GLU A 617 4.52 21.15 -14.61
C GLU A 617 5.30 19.89 -15.05
N ALA A 618 6.62 20.01 -15.28
CA ALA A 618 7.46 18.87 -15.69
C ALA A 618 7.72 17.85 -14.56
N SER A 619 7.60 18.27 -13.29
CA SER A 619 7.91 17.44 -12.13
C SER A 619 6.86 16.33 -11.84
N GLY A 620 5.71 16.34 -12.54
CA GLY A 620 4.63 15.38 -12.32
C GLY A 620 3.88 15.55 -10.99
N THR A 621 4.11 16.68 -10.30
CA THR A 621 3.43 17.01 -9.02
C THR A 621 2.02 17.58 -9.24
N MET A 622 1.73 18.08 -10.44
CA MET A 622 0.41 18.61 -10.83
C MET A 622 -0.59 17.51 -11.21
N SER A 623 -1.89 17.82 -11.09
CA SER A 623 -2.95 16.93 -11.53
C SER A 623 -2.95 16.76 -13.06
N SER A 624 -3.41 15.61 -13.58
CA SER A 624 -3.53 15.37 -15.02
C SER A 624 -4.43 16.40 -15.72
N GLU A 625 -5.42 16.91 -15.01
CA GLU A 625 -6.34 17.94 -15.49
C GLU A 625 -5.65 19.31 -15.56
N SER A 626 -4.82 19.66 -14.58
CA SER A 626 -4.01 20.89 -14.61
C SER A 626 -3.02 20.88 -15.78
N ILE A 627 -2.39 19.73 -16.05
CA ILE A 627 -1.47 19.56 -17.19
C ILE A 627 -2.23 19.67 -18.52
N ALA A 628 -3.46 19.16 -18.59
CA ALA A 628 -4.32 19.35 -19.75
C ALA A 628 -4.62 20.83 -19.98
N ASP A 629 -4.99 21.59 -18.94
CA ASP A 629 -5.24 23.02 -19.05
C ASP A 629 -4.00 23.82 -19.48
N TYR A 630 -2.80 23.42 -19.03
CA TYR A 630 -1.54 24.03 -19.43
C TYR A 630 -1.19 23.78 -20.92
N THR A 631 -1.60 22.63 -21.46
CA THR A 631 -1.28 22.19 -22.83
C THR A 631 -2.40 22.44 -23.85
N ASN A 632 -3.62 22.74 -23.40
CA ASN A 632 -4.77 23.00 -24.26
C ASN A 632 -4.61 24.33 -25.03
N PRO A 633 -4.70 24.32 -26.37
CA PRO A 633 -4.49 25.52 -27.19
C PRO A 633 -5.79 26.35 -27.29
N ILE A 634 -6.20 26.97 -26.19
CA ILE A 634 -7.45 27.77 -26.11
C ILE A 634 -7.16 29.28 -26.17
N TYR A 635 -5.93 29.70 -25.89
CA TYR A 635 -5.56 31.10 -25.76
C TYR A 635 -5.07 31.68 -27.09
N THR A 636 -5.28 32.97 -27.31
CA THR A 636 -4.82 33.64 -28.53
C THR A 636 -3.39 34.13 -28.35
N LEU A 637 -2.46 33.62 -29.17
CA LEU A 637 -1.10 34.14 -29.29
C LEU A 637 -0.96 34.90 -30.61
N VAL A 638 -0.34 36.07 -30.50
CA VAL A 638 -0.22 37.02 -31.59
C VAL A 638 1.23 37.06 -32.09
N THR A 639 1.45 36.87 -33.37
CA THR A 639 2.79 36.97 -33.99
C THR A 639 2.85 38.19 -34.91
N PRO A 640 3.82 39.10 -34.72
CA PRO A 640 3.97 40.26 -35.59
C PRO A 640 4.53 39.85 -36.96
N VAL A 641 4.01 40.45 -38.02
CA VAL A 641 4.49 40.33 -39.40
C VAL A 641 5.15 41.65 -39.79
N LEU A 642 6.44 41.63 -40.12
CA LEU A 642 7.18 42.84 -40.52
C LEU A 642 6.99 43.07 -42.03
N TYR A 643 6.21 44.09 -42.41
CA TYR A 643 6.18 44.60 -43.79
C TYR A 643 7.15 45.75 -43.96
N TYR A 644 7.97 45.70 -45.01
CA TYR A 644 8.94 46.74 -45.35
C TYR A 644 8.35 47.87 -46.23
N SER A 645 7.04 47.90 -46.47
CA SER A 645 6.37 48.95 -47.25
C SER A 645 5.78 50.05 -46.34
N ASN A 646 6.04 51.31 -46.68
CA ASN A 646 5.60 52.49 -45.93
C ASN A 646 4.10 52.84 -46.08
N ASP A 647 3.33 52.10 -46.89
CA ASP A 647 2.01 52.54 -47.36
C ASP A 647 0.80 51.95 -46.61
N SER A 648 0.98 50.99 -45.69
CA SER A 648 -0.12 50.42 -44.89
C SER A 648 -0.14 51.03 -43.48
N THR A 649 -1.14 51.86 -43.19
CA THR A 649 -1.30 52.58 -41.91
C THR A 649 -2.15 51.85 -40.88
N ILE A 650 -2.62 50.63 -41.18
CA ILE A 650 -3.56 49.91 -40.31
C ILE A 650 -2.82 48.83 -39.49
N PRO A 651 -2.73 48.94 -38.15
CA PRO A 651 -2.02 47.99 -37.29
C PRO A 651 -2.53 46.54 -37.36
N SER A 652 -3.78 46.31 -37.81
CA SER A 652 -4.37 44.97 -37.95
C SER A 652 -3.72 44.13 -39.05
N ASP A 653 -3.11 44.77 -40.05
CA ASP A 653 -2.50 44.07 -41.19
C ASP A 653 -1.12 43.50 -40.85
N TYR A 654 -0.53 43.90 -39.72
CA TYR A 654 0.81 43.52 -39.25
C TYR A 654 0.79 42.37 -38.25
N ILE A 655 -0.35 41.71 -38.09
CA ILE A 655 -0.59 40.83 -36.95
C ILE A 655 -1.25 39.55 -37.43
N GLN A 656 -0.64 38.41 -37.14
CA GLN A 656 -1.27 37.09 -37.29
C GLN A 656 -1.59 36.54 -35.91
N SER A 657 -2.82 36.06 -35.71
CA SER A 657 -3.24 35.40 -34.48
C SER A 657 -3.35 33.89 -34.70
N LYS A 658 -3.00 33.13 -33.69
CA LYS A 658 -3.20 31.68 -33.64
C LYS A 658 -3.60 31.25 -32.25
N ASN A 659 -4.26 30.11 -32.16
CA ASN A 659 -4.52 29.46 -30.88
C ASN A 659 -3.23 28.82 -30.37
N ALA A 660 -2.95 29.03 -29.09
CA ALA A 660 -1.76 28.59 -28.39
C ALA A 660 -2.12 28.15 -26.97
N SER A 661 -1.32 27.23 -26.44
CA SER A 661 -1.43 26.81 -25.05
C SER A 661 -0.63 27.73 -24.13
N ILE A 662 -0.87 27.64 -22.82
CA ILE A 662 -0.03 28.34 -21.83
C ILE A 662 1.43 27.88 -21.94
N SER A 663 1.66 26.60 -22.24
CA SER A 663 3.01 26.08 -22.48
C SER A 663 3.73 26.79 -23.63
N GLU A 664 3.02 27.03 -24.74
CA GLU A 664 3.60 27.72 -25.90
C GLU A 664 3.82 29.21 -25.64
N ILE A 665 2.90 29.86 -24.92
CA ILE A 665 3.05 31.27 -24.49
C ILE A 665 4.26 31.41 -23.56
N THR A 666 4.40 30.49 -22.59
CA THR A 666 5.52 30.46 -21.63
C THR A 666 6.86 30.28 -22.35
N ASP A 667 6.96 29.30 -23.24
CA ASP A 667 8.18 29.05 -24.02
C ASP A 667 8.55 30.23 -24.93
N SER A 668 7.54 30.88 -25.51
CA SER A 668 7.74 32.08 -26.33
C SER A 668 8.29 33.23 -25.48
N LEU A 669 7.71 33.51 -24.31
CA LEU A 669 8.18 34.57 -23.41
C LEU A 669 9.60 34.29 -22.90
N ILE A 670 9.92 33.05 -22.53
CA ILE A 670 11.28 32.65 -22.13
C ILE A 670 12.27 32.89 -23.29
N LYS A 671 11.89 32.55 -24.52
CA LYS A 671 12.72 32.79 -25.72
C LYS A 671 13.00 34.28 -25.90
N TYR A 672 11.98 35.14 -25.86
CA TYR A 672 12.17 36.58 -26.05
C TYR A 672 12.91 37.24 -24.89
N ALA A 673 12.68 36.80 -23.64
CA ALA A 673 13.48 37.24 -22.49
C ALA A 673 14.97 36.91 -22.69
N LYS A 674 15.31 35.67 -23.09
CA LYS A 674 16.69 35.26 -23.41
C LYS A 674 17.31 36.06 -24.55
N THR A 675 16.51 36.46 -25.54
CA THR A 675 16.99 37.32 -26.64
C THR A 675 17.37 38.71 -26.12
N TYR A 676 16.53 39.33 -25.29
CA TYR A 676 16.83 40.65 -24.71
C TYR A 676 18.00 40.64 -23.72
N LEU A 677 18.14 39.57 -22.93
CA LEU A 677 19.28 39.39 -22.03
C LEU A 677 20.64 39.33 -22.74
N LYS A 678 20.65 39.00 -24.04
CA LYS A 678 21.86 38.97 -24.88
C LYS A 678 22.09 40.26 -25.67
N LYS A 679 21.13 41.20 -25.69
CA LYS A 679 21.27 42.46 -26.43
C LYS A 679 22.09 43.46 -25.63
N GLU A 680 22.90 44.25 -26.33
CA GLU A 680 23.55 45.42 -25.76
C GLU A 680 22.56 46.57 -25.56
N ALA A 681 22.94 47.59 -24.77
CA ALA A 681 22.09 48.75 -24.43
C ALA A 681 21.45 49.43 -25.65
N ASN A 682 22.18 49.58 -26.76
CA ASN A 682 21.65 50.18 -27.99
C ASN A 682 20.55 49.33 -28.65
N GLY A 683 20.58 48.00 -28.46
CA GLY A 683 19.56 47.08 -28.97
C GLY A 683 18.19 47.30 -28.34
N PHE A 684 18.13 47.88 -27.13
CA PHE A 684 16.87 48.21 -26.46
C PHE A 684 16.16 49.41 -27.11
N ASN A 685 16.85 50.28 -27.85
CA ASN A 685 16.25 51.47 -28.46
C ASN A 685 15.41 51.17 -29.72
N THR A 686 15.41 49.93 -30.18
CA THR A 686 14.62 49.49 -31.35
C THR A 686 13.22 49.02 -30.92
N THR A 687 12.18 49.77 -31.31
CA THR A 687 10.78 49.47 -30.99
C THR A 687 10.04 48.86 -32.18
N ILE A 688 9.51 49.68 -33.08
CA ILE A 688 8.55 49.27 -34.13
C ILE A 688 9.22 48.47 -35.23
N THR A 689 10.51 48.69 -35.46
CA THR A 689 11.33 47.94 -36.43
C THR A 689 11.80 46.59 -35.89
N SER A 690 11.63 46.32 -34.58
CA SER A 690 12.05 45.09 -33.93
C SER A 690 10.87 44.14 -33.78
N GLY A 691 10.92 43.00 -34.47
CA GLY A 691 9.94 41.93 -34.31
C GLY A 691 9.85 41.41 -32.87
N ASP A 692 10.98 41.40 -32.14
CA ASP A 692 11.02 40.97 -30.73
C ASP A 692 10.24 41.91 -29.82
N PHE A 693 10.38 43.22 -30.02
CA PHE A 693 9.65 44.23 -29.25
C PHE A 693 8.16 44.15 -29.57
N MET A 694 7.82 44.10 -30.86
CA MET A 694 6.43 44.04 -31.31
C MET A 694 5.71 42.77 -30.84
N PHE A 695 6.43 41.66 -30.68
CA PHE A 695 5.88 40.45 -30.07
C PHE A 695 5.48 40.67 -28.61
N LEU A 696 6.39 41.22 -27.79
CA LEU A 696 6.10 41.52 -26.38
C LEU A 696 5.00 42.58 -26.25
N TRP A 697 5.00 43.59 -27.14
CA TRP A 697 4.00 44.64 -27.18
C TRP A 697 2.60 44.09 -27.45
N THR A 698 2.43 43.34 -28.55
CA THR A 698 1.11 42.83 -28.99
C THR A 698 0.53 41.80 -28.01
N ASN A 699 1.38 40.97 -27.40
CA ASN A 699 0.94 39.94 -26.44
C ASN A 699 0.85 40.41 -24.98
N ARG A 700 1.17 41.68 -24.67
CA ARG A 700 1.17 42.16 -23.27
C ARG A 700 -0.17 41.96 -22.56
N ASN A 701 -1.29 42.17 -23.27
CA ASN A 701 -2.63 42.03 -22.73
C ASN A 701 -3.13 40.59 -22.86
N GLY A 702 -3.06 40.00 -24.07
CA GLY A 702 -3.49 38.62 -24.32
C GLY A 702 -2.72 37.60 -23.48
N GLY A 703 -1.40 37.74 -23.36
CA GLY A 703 -0.57 36.88 -22.53
C GLY A 703 -0.86 37.02 -21.04
N SER A 704 -1.00 38.24 -20.52
CA SER A 704 -1.34 38.44 -19.10
C SER A 704 -2.72 37.85 -18.78
N SER A 705 -3.72 38.09 -19.64
CA SER A 705 -5.07 37.56 -19.48
C SER A 705 -5.15 36.03 -19.63
N ALA A 706 -4.28 35.42 -20.44
CA ALA A 706 -4.19 33.97 -20.55
C ALA A 706 -3.68 33.34 -19.25
N PHE A 707 -2.62 33.90 -18.64
CA PHE A 707 -2.13 33.46 -17.34
C PHE A 707 -3.13 33.75 -16.21
N ASP A 708 -3.86 34.88 -16.26
CA ASP A 708 -4.92 35.19 -15.31
C ASP A 708 -6.04 34.13 -15.35
N ALA A 709 -6.53 33.81 -16.55
CA ALA A 709 -7.55 32.79 -16.75
C ALA A 709 -7.06 31.40 -16.31
N TYR A 710 -5.80 31.06 -16.58
CA TYR A 710 -5.20 29.80 -16.13
C TYR A 710 -5.11 29.73 -14.60
N CYS A 711 -4.63 30.81 -13.96
CA CYS A 711 -4.57 30.93 -12.50
C CYS A 711 -5.96 30.80 -11.85
N ASP A 712 -6.97 31.52 -12.36
CA ASP A 712 -8.33 31.47 -11.83
C ASP A 712 -8.95 30.06 -11.95
N LEU A 713 -8.73 29.38 -13.08
CA LEU A 713 -9.17 28.00 -13.29
C LEU A 713 -8.50 27.04 -12.29
N PHE A 714 -7.19 27.20 -12.10
CA PHE A 714 -6.41 26.38 -11.18
C PHE A 714 -6.85 26.57 -9.71
N LEU A 715 -6.97 27.83 -9.27
CA LEU A 715 -7.40 28.19 -7.91
C LEU A 715 -8.82 27.71 -7.63
N ARG A 716 -9.75 27.87 -8.59
CA ARG A 716 -11.14 27.42 -8.46
C ARG A 716 -11.22 25.91 -8.28
N ARG A 717 -10.49 25.13 -9.10
CA ARG A 717 -10.47 23.66 -9.00
C ARG A 717 -9.90 23.20 -7.65
N ASN A 718 -8.83 23.84 -7.18
CA ASN A 718 -8.27 23.52 -5.87
C ASN A 718 -9.23 23.84 -4.74
N SER A 719 -9.92 24.99 -4.79
CA SER A 719 -10.92 25.37 -3.80
C SER A 719 -12.11 24.40 -3.77
N GLU A 720 -12.63 24.02 -4.94
CA GLU A 720 -13.71 23.04 -5.07
C GLU A 720 -13.29 21.65 -4.59
N SER A 721 -12.07 21.23 -4.91
CA SER A 721 -11.48 19.98 -4.43
C SER A 721 -11.41 19.93 -2.90
N VAL A 722 -10.93 21.01 -2.26
CA VAL A 722 -10.89 21.15 -0.79
C VAL A 722 -12.29 21.08 -0.19
N GLN A 723 -13.28 21.76 -0.78
CA GLN A 723 -14.66 21.72 -0.29
C GLN A 723 -15.31 20.34 -0.43
N ASN A 724 -15.14 19.69 -1.59
CA ASN A 724 -15.66 18.35 -1.83
C ASN A 724 -15.04 17.33 -0.88
N MET A 725 -13.74 17.42 -0.63
CA MET A 725 -13.07 16.58 0.36
C MET A 725 -13.62 16.82 1.76
N ASN A 726 -13.80 18.07 2.18
CA ASN A 726 -14.37 18.38 3.49
C ASN A 726 -15.77 17.73 3.66
N ILE A 727 -16.65 17.88 2.67
CA ILE A 727 -17.99 17.25 2.69
C ILE A 727 -17.90 15.73 2.78
N GLN A 728 -17.01 15.10 2.02
CA GLN A 728 -16.80 13.64 2.06
C GLN A 728 -16.28 13.18 3.44
N PHE A 729 -15.36 13.92 4.05
CA PHE A 729 -14.85 13.63 5.38
C PHE A 729 -15.90 13.81 6.48
N ILE A 730 -16.74 14.85 6.40
CA ILE A 730 -17.89 15.04 7.31
C ILE A 730 -18.85 13.86 7.20
N ALA A 731 -19.22 13.45 5.99
CA ALA A 731 -20.10 12.31 5.77
C ALA A 731 -19.51 11.01 6.34
N PHE A 732 -18.21 10.78 6.14
CA PHE A 732 -17.50 9.63 6.70
C PHE A 732 -17.48 9.66 8.23
N TYR A 733 -17.18 10.81 8.85
CA TYR A 733 -17.16 10.98 10.30
C TYR A 733 -18.53 10.68 10.92
N VAL A 734 -19.61 11.25 10.36
CA VAL A 734 -20.98 11.01 10.83
C VAL A 734 -21.33 9.52 10.73
N ALA A 735 -21.03 8.88 9.60
CA ALA A 735 -21.30 7.45 9.42
C ALA A 735 -20.51 6.58 10.42
N ALA A 736 -19.22 6.88 10.64
CA ALA A 736 -18.38 6.15 11.58
C ALA A 736 -18.86 6.28 13.03
N VAL A 737 -19.25 7.48 13.47
CA VAL A 737 -19.78 7.71 14.82
C VAL A 737 -21.12 7.00 15.03
N VAL A 738 -22.01 7.01 14.02
CA VAL A 738 -23.31 6.31 14.10
C VAL A 738 -23.11 4.80 14.21
N VAL A 739 -22.27 4.20 13.36
CA VAL A 739 -21.99 2.76 13.40
C VAL A 739 -21.33 2.38 14.73
N TYR A 740 -20.35 3.16 15.18
CA TYR A 740 -19.70 2.94 16.47
C TYR A 740 -20.70 3.04 17.64
N GLY A 741 -21.59 4.03 17.62
CA GLY A 741 -22.64 4.21 18.62
C GLY A 741 -23.61 3.03 18.68
N VAL A 742 -24.04 2.49 17.54
CA VAL A 742 -24.91 1.31 17.48
C VAL A 742 -24.20 0.06 18.03
N CYS A 743 -22.96 -0.19 17.61
CA CYS A 743 -22.16 -1.31 18.11
C CYS A 743 -21.93 -1.21 19.62
N ALA A 744 -21.59 -0.02 20.11
CA ALA A 744 -21.39 0.26 21.52
C ALA A 744 -22.68 0.04 22.34
N ALA A 745 -23.83 0.49 21.84
CA ALA A 745 -25.12 0.27 22.49
C ALA A 745 -25.46 -1.23 22.61
N ILE A 746 -25.21 -2.02 21.57
CA ILE A 746 -25.41 -3.49 21.59
C ILE A 746 -24.50 -4.14 22.65
N VAL A 747 -23.22 -3.77 22.70
CA VAL A 747 -22.26 -4.31 23.67
C VAL A 747 -22.65 -3.95 25.10
N VAL A 748 -23.05 -2.70 25.35
CA VAL A 748 -23.55 -2.26 26.66
C VAL A 748 -24.81 -3.03 27.06
N MET A 749 -25.74 -3.26 26.12
CA MET A 749 -26.95 -4.05 26.38
C MET A 749 -26.64 -5.50 26.76
N ILE A 750 -25.73 -6.16 26.03
CA ILE A 750 -25.30 -7.53 26.35
C ILE A 750 -24.63 -7.59 27.74
N LEU A 751 -23.75 -6.63 28.03
CA LEU A 751 -23.08 -6.55 29.34
C LEU A 751 -24.08 -6.32 30.47
N LEU A 752 -25.06 -5.43 30.30
CA LEU A 752 -26.11 -5.19 31.30
C LEU A 752 -26.97 -6.44 31.55
N VAL A 753 -27.27 -7.23 30.52
CA VAL A 753 -28.00 -8.50 30.64
C VAL A 753 -27.19 -9.50 31.45
N HIS A 754 -25.90 -9.70 31.12
CA HIS A 754 -25.03 -10.63 31.86
C HIS A 754 -24.80 -10.19 33.31
N LEU A 755 -24.59 -8.89 33.54
CA LEU A 755 -24.39 -8.35 34.89
C LEU A 755 -25.64 -8.54 35.77
N ARG A 756 -26.85 -8.42 35.20
CA ARG A 756 -28.12 -8.68 35.93
C ARG A 756 -28.27 -10.14 36.34
N SER A 757 -27.64 -11.09 35.65
CA SER A 757 -27.69 -12.52 35.97
C SER A 757 -27.20 -12.81 37.40
N LEU A 758 -26.13 -12.16 37.87
CA LEU A 758 -25.59 -12.37 39.22
C LEU A 758 -26.60 -12.06 40.34
N ARG A 759 -27.37 -10.97 40.19
CA ARG A 759 -28.43 -10.64 41.16
C ARG A 759 -29.56 -11.67 41.12
N SER A 760 -29.85 -12.22 39.94
CA SER A 760 -30.80 -13.31 39.78
C SER A 760 -30.30 -14.60 40.44
N SER A 761 -29.02 -14.94 40.30
CA SER A 761 -28.38 -16.10 40.94
C SER A 761 -28.39 -16.01 42.45
N ILE A 762 -28.01 -14.85 43.02
CA ILE A 762 -28.07 -14.63 44.47
C ILE A 762 -29.51 -14.73 44.98
N LYS A 763 -30.47 -14.11 44.28
CA LYS A 763 -31.88 -14.19 44.66
C LYS A 763 -32.41 -15.62 44.58
N PHE A 764 -32.02 -16.38 43.56
CA PHE A 764 -32.37 -17.79 43.39
C PHE A 764 -31.82 -18.65 44.54
N ILE A 765 -30.52 -18.55 44.84
CA ILE A 765 -29.90 -19.28 45.95
C ILE A 765 -30.58 -18.94 47.28
N ALA A 766 -30.87 -17.66 47.53
CA ALA A 766 -31.53 -17.21 48.75
C ALA A 766 -32.99 -17.72 48.89
N THR A 767 -33.70 -17.92 47.77
CA THR A 767 -35.07 -18.45 47.79
C THR A 767 -35.14 -19.98 47.84
N THR A 768 -34.11 -20.67 47.34
CA THR A 768 -34.11 -22.13 47.17
C THR A 768 -33.46 -22.85 48.36
N LEU A 769 -32.63 -22.17 49.16
CA LEU A 769 -32.03 -22.73 50.37
C LEU A 769 -32.91 -22.46 51.62
N PRO A 770 -33.29 -23.49 52.39
CA PRO A 770 -34.01 -23.31 53.66
C PRO A 770 -33.10 -22.67 54.72
N LYS A 771 -33.67 -21.78 55.55
CA LYS A 771 -32.94 -20.96 56.53
C LYS A 771 -32.11 -21.79 57.52
N ASP A 772 -32.54 -23.01 57.84
CA ASP A 772 -31.86 -23.90 58.78
C ASP A 772 -30.53 -24.46 58.24
N GLN A 773 -30.42 -24.68 56.93
CA GLN A 773 -29.18 -25.15 56.29
C GLN A 773 -28.19 -24.00 56.09
N VAL A 774 -28.69 -22.80 55.80
CA VAL A 774 -27.88 -21.57 55.78
C VAL A 774 -27.25 -21.32 57.15
N GLY A 775 -28.01 -21.50 58.25
CA GLY A 775 -27.50 -21.39 59.61
C GLY A 775 -26.36 -22.36 59.95
N LYS A 776 -26.42 -23.61 59.46
CA LYS A 776 -25.35 -24.60 59.64
C LYS A 776 -24.08 -24.26 58.84
N ILE A 777 -24.24 -23.70 57.63
CA ILE A 777 -23.11 -23.24 56.81
C ILE A 777 -22.43 -22.05 57.48
N PHE A 778 -23.20 -21.09 58.00
CA PHE A 778 -22.65 -19.97 58.78
C PHE A 778 -21.93 -20.45 60.04
N GLN A 779 -22.53 -21.34 60.85
CA GLN A 779 -21.84 -21.91 62.02
C GLN A 779 -20.59 -22.73 61.67
N GLY A 780 -20.55 -23.36 60.48
CA GLY A 780 -19.38 -24.08 59.98
C GLY A 780 -18.25 -23.17 59.49
N LEU A 781 -18.59 -21.98 58.98
CA LEU A 781 -17.64 -20.94 58.57
C LEU A 781 -17.14 -20.13 59.78
N ASP A 782 -18.03 -19.78 60.70
CA ASP A 782 -17.75 -19.05 61.95
C ASP A 782 -16.79 -19.82 62.87
N LYS A 783 -16.86 -21.16 62.85
CA LYS A 783 -15.88 -22.04 63.53
C LYS A 783 -14.48 -22.05 62.91
N LYS A 784 -14.30 -21.49 61.71
CA LYS A 784 -13.06 -21.55 60.93
C LYS A 784 -12.44 -20.18 60.65
N SER A 785 -13.13 -19.08 60.94
CA SER A 785 -12.63 -17.71 60.73
C SER A 785 -12.63 -16.94 62.05
N ASP A 786 -11.44 -16.66 62.59
CA ASP A 786 -11.25 -15.88 63.83
C ASP A 786 -11.22 -14.35 63.59
N GLU A 787 -11.56 -13.85 62.40
CA GLU A 787 -11.54 -12.42 62.09
C GLU A 787 -12.96 -11.85 61.93
N GLU A 788 -13.33 -10.87 62.77
CA GLU A 788 -14.54 -10.08 62.64
C GLU A 788 -14.55 -9.34 61.29
N MET A 789 -15.39 -9.80 60.36
CA MET A 789 -15.58 -9.14 59.07
C MET A 789 -16.41 -7.86 59.23
N ASP A 790 -15.74 -6.71 59.23
CA ASP A 790 -16.38 -5.40 59.16
C ASP A 790 -17.11 -5.20 57.82
N ILE A 791 -18.44 -5.18 57.84
CA ILE A 791 -19.27 -4.91 56.67
C ILE A 791 -19.24 -3.40 56.40
N LYS A 792 -18.28 -2.94 55.60
CA LYS A 792 -18.24 -1.55 55.14
C LYS A 792 -19.44 -1.20 54.27
N GLU A 793 -20.11 -0.10 54.59
CA GLU A 793 -21.28 0.41 53.88
C GLU A 793 -21.01 0.71 52.39
N ASN A 794 -22.01 0.36 51.57
CA ASN A 794 -21.96 0.35 50.12
C ASN A 794 -22.03 1.75 49.49
N GLY A 795 -20.88 2.34 49.13
CA GLY A 795 -20.83 3.44 48.17
C GLY A 795 -21.30 2.97 46.77
N ILE A 796 -21.74 3.89 45.89
CA ILE A 796 -22.19 3.59 44.51
C ILE A 796 -21.13 2.81 43.69
N ILE A 797 -19.85 2.96 44.06
CA ILE A 797 -18.68 2.30 43.45
C ILE A 797 -18.52 0.82 43.91
N SER A 798 -19.18 0.41 44.98
CA SER A 798 -19.12 -0.98 45.51
C SER A 798 -19.94 -1.99 44.70
N LYS A 799 -20.87 -1.52 43.86
CA LYS A 799 -21.70 -2.39 43.03
C LYS A 799 -20.96 -2.69 41.72
N PRO A 800 -20.46 -3.92 41.50
CA PRO A 800 -19.68 -4.25 40.31
C PRO A 800 -20.45 -3.98 39.01
N GLN A 801 -21.79 -4.10 39.03
CA GLN A 801 -22.66 -3.84 37.89
C GLN A 801 -22.61 -2.36 37.42
N THR A 802 -22.66 -1.41 38.34
CA THR A 802 -22.62 0.02 38.01
C THR A 802 -21.22 0.46 37.65
N THR A 803 -20.19 -0.08 38.32
CA THR A 803 -18.79 0.25 38.07
C THR A 803 -18.32 -0.26 36.70
N ILE A 804 -18.65 -1.51 36.32
CA ILE A 804 -18.32 -2.05 34.99
C ILE A 804 -19.03 -1.27 33.88
N SER A 805 -20.32 -0.97 34.06
CA SER A 805 -21.09 -0.19 33.07
C SER A 805 -20.53 1.23 32.90
N LEU A 806 -20.12 1.88 33.99
CA LEU A 806 -19.52 3.22 33.97
C LEU A 806 -18.15 3.24 33.26
N VAL A 807 -17.33 2.20 33.45
CA VAL A 807 -16.02 2.07 32.77
C VAL A 807 -16.18 1.87 31.26
N VAL A 808 -17.18 1.08 30.85
CA VAL A 808 -17.50 0.85 29.42
C VAL A 808 -18.08 2.11 28.78
N VAL A 809 -18.97 2.83 29.47
CA VAL A 809 -19.47 4.12 28.97
C VAL A 809 -18.34 5.15 28.89
N SER A 810 -17.43 5.17 29.87
CA SER A 810 -16.24 6.03 29.84
C SER A 810 -15.34 5.72 28.65
N SER A 811 -15.08 4.46 28.32
CA SER A 811 -14.27 4.11 27.15
C SER A 811 -14.93 4.52 25.81
N ILE A 812 -16.26 4.46 25.72
CA ILE A 812 -17.02 4.97 24.58
C ILE A 812 -16.89 6.50 24.48
N ILE A 813 -16.97 7.22 25.59
CA ILE A 813 -16.79 8.68 25.59
C ILE A 813 -15.36 9.06 25.16
N VAL A 814 -14.34 8.37 25.68
CA VAL A 814 -12.94 8.63 25.33
C VAL A 814 -12.68 8.36 23.85
N THR A 815 -13.19 7.26 23.28
CA THR A 815 -13.04 6.98 21.84
C THR A 815 -13.71 8.03 20.97
N VAL A 816 -14.95 8.41 21.28
CA VAL A 816 -15.66 9.47 20.54
C VAL A 816 -14.90 10.79 20.63
N LEU A 817 -14.42 11.19 21.82
CA LEU A 817 -13.60 12.39 21.98
C LEU A 817 -12.31 12.33 21.15
N CYS A 818 -11.62 11.20 21.09
CA CYS A 818 -10.41 11.06 20.27
C CYS A 818 -10.72 11.20 18.77
N ILE A 819 -11.79 10.57 18.28
CA ILE A 819 -12.22 10.67 16.89
C ILE A 819 -12.65 12.11 16.57
N THR A 820 -13.36 12.78 17.48
CA THR A 820 -13.75 14.19 17.31
C THR A 820 -12.53 15.12 17.24
N MET A 821 -11.49 14.88 18.04
CA MET A 821 -10.27 15.69 18.01
C MET A 821 -9.48 15.52 16.71
N LEU A 822 -9.41 14.30 16.17
CA LEU A 822 -8.82 14.06 14.85
C LEU A 822 -9.60 14.80 13.75
N PHE A 823 -10.93 14.82 13.83
CA PHE A 823 -11.77 15.56 12.90
C PHE A 823 -11.57 17.08 13.02
N VAL A 824 -11.48 17.61 14.25
CA VAL A 824 -11.21 19.03 14.48
C VAL A 824 -9.86 19.44 13.91
N ASP A 825 -8.82 18.63 14.07
CA ASP A 825 -7.50 18.90 13.48
C ASP A 825 -7.58 18.99 11.95
N MET A 826 -8.28 18.04 11.31
CA MET A 826 -8.50 18.05 9.86
C MET A 826 -9.30 19.27 9.39
N GLN A 827 -10.32 19.69 10.14
CA GLN A 827 -11.09 20.90 9.82
C GLN A 827 -10.24 22.16 9.95
N ILE A 828 -9.37 22.23 10.98
CA ILE A 828 -8.43 23.33 11.15
C ILE A 828 -7.45 23.39 9.97
N ILE A 829 -6.90 22.24 9.56
CA ILE A 829 -5.99 22.15 8.41
C ILE A 829 -6.71 22.61 7.13
N SER A 830 -7.89 22.06 6.83
CA SER A 830 -8.66 22.43 5.63
C SER A 830 -9.02 23.93 5.58
N ASN A 831 -9.44 24.51 6.71
CA ASN A 831 -9.73 25.94 6.80
C ASN A 831 -8.45 26.79 6.60
N THR A 832 -7.33 26.34 7.17
CA THR A 832 -6.03 27.03 7.04
C THR A 832 -5.54 27.00 5.59
N GLU A 833 -5.71 25.89 4.89
CA GLU A 833 -5.37 25.76 3.47
C GLU A 833 -6.25 26.67 2.60
N SER A 834 -7.57 26.70 2.82
CA SER A 834 -8.47 27.60 2.10
C SER A 834 -8.11 29.07 2.31
N LEU A 835 -7.68 29.43 3.52
CA LEU A 835 -7.23 30.78 3.84
C LEU A 835 -5.87 31.10 3.18
N ALA A 836 -4.95 30.13 3.14
CA ALA A 836 -3.66 30.27 2.48
C ALA A 836 -3.79 30.53 0.97
N ILE A 837 -4.69 29.80 0.29
CA ILE A 837 -5.00 30.03 -1.14
C ILE A 837 -5.52 31.45 -1.36
N LYS A 838 -6.39 31.95 -0.48
CA LYS A 838 -6.93 33.32 -0.55
C LYS A 838 -5.85 34.40 -0.37
N TYR A 839 -4.89 34.17 0.52
CA TYR A 839 -3.76 35.09 0.69
C TYR A 839 -2.82 35.09 -0.50
N VAL A 840 -2.46 33.93 -1.05
CA VAL A 840 -1.66 33.83 -2.29
C VAL A 840 -2.34 34.60 -3.42
N THR A 841 -3.67 34.45 -3.57
CA THR A 841 -4.45 35.19 -4.57
C THR A 841 -4.33 36.71 -4.37
N SER A 842 -4.50 37.18 -3.14
CA SER A 842 -4.40 38.61 -2.81
C SER A 842 -2.98 39.17 -3.05
N GLY A 843 -1.94 38.37 -2.78
CA GLY A 843 -0.54 38.71 -3.07
C GLY A 843 -0.26 38.86 -4.56
N VAL A 844 -0.73 37.91 -5.37
CA VAL A 844 -0.61 37.95 -6.83
C VAL A 844 -1.35 39.16 -7.40
N GLU A 845 -2.52 39.51 -6.87
CA GLU A 845 -3.25 40.71 -7.27
C GLU A 845 -2.47 41.99 -7.03
N ILE A 846 -1.83 42.14 -5.85
CA ILE A 846 -0.97 43.28 -5.55
C ILE A 846 0.19 43.35 -6.55
N PHE A 847 0.88 42.23 -6.76
CA PHE A 847 2.01 42.14 -7.69
C PHE A 847 1.62 42.53 -9.12
N ARG A 848 0.55 41.93 -9.64
CA ARG A 848 0.02 42.15 -11.00
C ARG A 848 -0.45 43.59 -11.20
N ASN A 849 -1.24 44.12 -10.26
CA ASN A 849 -1.81 45.46 -10.39
C ASN A 849 -0.76 46.56 -10.19
N THR A 850 0.22 46.35 -9.30
CA THR A 850 1.38 47.26 -9.14
C THR A 850 2.16 47.34 -10.43
N ASN A 851 2.47 46.19 -11.05
CA ASN A 851 3.14 46.18 -12.34
C ASN A 851 2.31 46.88 -13.44
N ARG A 852 1.00 46.61 -13.49
CA ARG A 852 0.10 47.23 -14.48
C ARG A 852 0.04 48.75 -14.31
N ALA A 853 0.03 49.25 -13.07
CA ALA A 853 0.07 50.68 -12.77
C ALA A 853 1.41 51.31 -13.20
N ALA A 854 2.54 50.70 -12.81
CA ALA A 854 3.87 51.19 -13.17
C ALA A 854 4.12 51.22 -14.69
N TYR A 855 3.70 50.17 -15.41
CA TYR A 855 3.77 50.13 -16.87
C TYR A 855 2.93 51.24 -17.52
N ARG A 856 1.67 51.41 -17.09
CA ARG A 856 0.79 52.45 -17.62
C ARG A 856 1.32 53.85 -17.36
N MET A 857 1.91 54.06 -16.20
CA MET A 857 2.55 55.33 -15.85
C MET A 857 3.71 55.66 -16.81
N THR A 858 4.55 54.65 -17.08
CA THR A 858 5.69 54.77 -17.99
C THR A 858 5.21 55.12 -19.41
N GLU A 859 4.16 54.47 -19.91
CA GLU A 859 3.61 54.79 -21.23
C GLU A 859 2.93 56.16 -21.27
N LEU A 860 2.17 56.52 -20.24
CA LEU A 860 1.53 57.85 -20.17
C LEU A 860 2.60 58.96 -20.22
N PHE A 861 3.72 58.77 -19.50
CA PHE A 861 4.86 59.67 -19.54
C PHE A 861 5.47 59.75 -20.94
N SER A 862 5.80 58.60 -21.56
CA SER A 862 6.42 58.56 -22.89
C SER A 862 5.54 59.25 -23.95
N PHE A 863 4.23 59.04 -23.95
CA PHE A 863 3.36 59.60 -24.99
C PHE A 863 2.97 61.06 -24.76
N MET A 864 2.76 61.48 -23.51
CA MET A 864 2.27 62.84 -23.22
C MET A 864 3.39 63.88 -23.07
N ARG A 865 4.66 63.46 -22.91
CA ARG A 865 5.76 64.37 -22.60
C ARG A 865 6.74 64.63 -23.73
N TYR A 866 6.99 63.67 -24.60
CA TYR A 866 7.86 63.90 -25.74
C TYR A 866 7.12 64.68 -26.82
N THR A 867 7.64 65.86 -27.16
CA THR A 867 7.06 66.76 -28.18
C THR A 867 7.37 66.33 -29.61
N SER A 868 8.48 65.62 -29.83
CA SER A 868 8.84 65.04 -31.13
C SER A 868 8.32 63.61 -31.24
N LYS A 869 7.70 63.27 -32.38
CA LYS A 869 7.37 61.88 -32.70
C LYS A 869 8.66 61.11 -32.94
N SER A 870 8.85 60.06 -32.15
CA SER A 870 10.00 59.17 -32.13
C SER A 870 9.53 57.72 -32.13
N SER A 871 10.47 56.78 -32.14
CA SER A 871 10.17 55.36 -32.00
C SER A 871 9.47 55.00 -30.66
N LEU A 872 9.47 55.90 -29.67
CA LEU A 872 8.85 55.71 -28.36
C LEU A 872 7.36 56.08 -28.27
N ASN A 873 6.94 57.13 -28.98
CA ASN A 873 5.61 57.75 -28.91
C ASN A 873 4.92 57.76 -30.28
N ASP A 874 5.14 56.72 -31.07
CA ASP A 874 4.53 56.54 -32.39
C ASP A 874 3.06 56.14 -32.23
N ASP A 875 2.18 56.75 -33.03
CA ASP A 875 0.72 56.54 -33.00
C ASP A 875 0.32 55.08 -33.30
N ARG A 876 1.21 54.27 -33.91
CA ARG A 876 0.98 52.83 -34.15
C ARG A 876 0.97 52.00 -32.87
N LEU A 877 1.50 52.51 -31.76
CA LEU A 877 1.61 51.78 -30.49
C LEU A 877 0.40 52.05 -29.57
N LEU A 878 0.04 53.31 -29.36
CA LEU A 878 -1.12 53.73 -28.53
C LEU A 878 -1.88 54.87 -29.19
N SER A 879 -3.21 54.82 -29.12
CA SER A 879 -4.09 55.92 -29.50
C SER A 879 -4.34 56.88 -28.34
N GLN A 880 -4.79 58.11 -28.63
CA GLN A 880 -5.21 59.06 -27.59
C GLN A 880 -6.34 58.52 -26.71
N SER A 881 -7.22 57.68 -27.27
CA SER A 881 -8.30 57.04 -26.53
C SER A 881 -7.78 56.03 -25.50
N ASP A 882 -6.72 55.29 -25.83
CA ASP A 882 -6.06 54.36 -24.91
C ASP A 882 -5.38 55.10 -23.75
N LEU A 883 -4.75 56.25 -24.03
CA LEU A 883 -4.10 57.10 -23.03
C LEU A 883 -5.12 57.66 -22.02
N SER A 884 -6.28 58.14 -22.51
CA SER A 884 -7.37 58.58 -21.63
C SER A 884 -7.91 57.44 -20.75
N THR A 885 -7.98 56.23 -21.31
CA THR A 885 -8.40 55.03 -20.58
C THR A 885 -7.37 54.65 -19.50
N TYR A 886 -6.08 54.75 -19.80
CA TYR A 886 -5.01 54.50 -18.83
C TYR A 886 -5.06 55.48 -17.66
N HIS A 887 -5.28 56.77 -17.95
CA HIS A 887 -5.41 57.82 -16.94
C HIS A 887 -6.58 57.53 -15.97
N VAL A 888 -7.77 57.22 -16.49
CA VAL A 888 -8.97 56.94 -15.68
C VAL A 888 -8.80 55.66 -14.84
N GLN A 889 -8.28 54.59 -15.45
CA GLN A 889 -8.17 53.28 -14.77
C GLN A 889 -7.08 53.25 -13.69
N MET A 890 -6.18 54.24 -13.63
CA MET A 890 -5.12 54.30 -12.61
C MET A 890 -5.69 54.30 -11.18
N LYS A 891 -6.76 55.07 -10.94
CA LYS A 891 -7.44 55.13 -9.63
C LYS A 891 -8.02 53.78 -9.22
N SER A 892 -8.63 53.07 -10.17
CA SER A 892 -9.16 51.72 -9.93
C SER A 892 -8.06 50.72 -9.58
N LEU A 893 -6.89 50.78 -10.22
CA LEU A 893 -5.79 49.85 -9.95
C LEU A 893 -5.25 50.01 -8.53
N PHE A 894 -5.03 51.24 -8.07
CA PHE A 894 -4.59 51.49 -6.70
C PHE A 894 -5.68 51.20 -5.66
N GLY A 895 -6.96 51.37 -6.02
CA GLY A 895 -8.08 50.89 -5.20
C GLY A 895 -8.02 49.37 -4.97
N THR A 896 -7.75 48.59 -6.03
CA THR A 896 -7.58 47.14 -5.91
C THR A 896 -6.33 46.76 -5.11
N ILE A 897 -5.19 47.45 -5.32
CA ILE A 897 -3.96 47.21 -4.55
C ILE A 897 -4.22 47.43 -3.05
N ALA A 898 -4.87 48.54 -2.69
CA ALA A 898 -5.22 48.85 -1.31
C ALA A 898 -6.16 47.80 -0.71
N SER A 899 -7.23 47.42 -1.42
CA SER A 899 -8.17 46.41 -0.92
C SER A 899 -7.50 45.03 -0.73
N SER A 900 -6.64 44.61 -1.67
CA SER A 900 -5.94 43.32 -1.55
C SER A 900 -4.89 43.35 -0.44
N TRP A 901 -4.25 44.51 -0.19
CA TRP A 901 -3.37 44.70 0.97
C TRP A 901 -4.14 44.67 2.29
N GLU A 902 -5.30 45.30 2.37
CA GLU A 902 -6.18 45.24 3.56
C GLU A 902 -6.64 43.80 3.85
N VAL A 903 -6.93 42.99 2.83
CA VAL A 903 -7.25 41.57 3.00
C VAL A 903 -6.07 40.79 3.59
N LEU A 904 -4.83 41.09 3.19
CA LEU A 904 -3.65 40.47 3.79
C LEU A 904 -3.41 40.97 5.22
N ARG A 905 -3.60 42.27 5.47
CA ARG A 905 -3.32 42.89 6.76
C ARG A 905 -4.35 42.57 7.83
N TYR A 906 -5.63 42.66 7.48
CA TYR A 906 -6.76 42.58 8.41
C TYR A 906 -7.70 41.40 8.16
N GLY A 907 -7.59 40.74 7.00
CA GLY A 907 -8.49 39.64 6.61
C GLY A 907 -8.26 38.31 7.35
N GLY A 908 -7.28 38.25 8.26
CA GLY A 908 -7.06 37.12 9.16
C GLY A 908 -5.68 37.14 9.81
N ARG A 909 -5.15 35.96 10.18
CA ARG A 909 -3.85 35.82 10.88
C ARG A 909 -2.63 35.81 9.96
N PHE A 910 -2.67 36.38 8.75
CA PHE A 910 -1.49 36.37 7.88
C PHE A 910 -0.25 36.95 8.60
N MET A 911 -0.46 38.06 9.32
CA MET A 911 0.52 38.67 10.20
C MET A 911 0.51 38.00 11.59
N ASN A 912 1.67 37.79 12.20
CA ASN A 912 1.90 37.03 13.45
C ASN A 912 1.78 35.50 13.34
N THR A 913 1.67 34.93 12.13
CA THR A 913 1.74 33.46 11.96
C THR A 913 3.17 32.95 11.81
N TYR A 914 4.02 33.68 11.09
CA TYR A 914 5.41 33.30 10.85
C TYR A 914 6.31 34.51 11.12
N GLU A 915 7.18 34.39 12.13
CA GLU A 915 8.07 35.47 12.57
C GLU A 915 8.96 35.99 11.43
N ASP A 916 9.45 35.10 10.57
CA ASP A 916 10.27 35.47 9.40
C ASP A 916 9.51 36.37 8.40
N ILE A 917 8.19 36.16 8.24
CA ILE A 917 7.36 36.99 7.36
C ILE A 917 7.09 38.35 8.01
N ASP A 918 6.87 38.38 9.33
CA ASP A 918 6.64 39.63 10.05
C ASP A 918 7.88 40.53 10.03
N ILE A 919 9.08 39.93 10.06
CA ILE A 919 10.35 40.65 9.86
C ILE A 919 10.41 41.27 8.46
N LEU A 920 9.94 40.55 7.43
CA LEU A 920 9.90 41.05 6.05
C LEU A 920 8.85 42.14 5.81
N ILE A 921 7.82 42.26 6.66
CA ILE A 921 6.79 43.31 6.58
C ILE A 921 7.23 44.54 7.39
N SER A 922 7.85 44.32 8.56
CA SER A 922 8.31 45.35 9.48
C SER A 922 9.44 46.22 8.90
N PRO A 923 9.63 47.46 9.39
CA PRO A 923 10.74 48.31 8.96
C PRO A 923 12.10 47.71 9.34
N ILE A 924 13.04 47.71 8.39
CA ILE A 924 14.40 47.18 8.61
C ILE A 924 15.20 48.22 9.42
N THR A 925 15.60 47.88 10.64
CA THR A 925 16.25 48.82 11.58
C THR A 925 17.73 49.08 11.29
N ASN A 926 18.39 48.25 10.48
CA ASN A 926 19.80 48.37 10.10
C ASN A 926 19.96 48.65 8.58
N CYS A 927 19.50 49.81 8.13
CA CYS A 927 19.61 50.23 6.74
C CYS A 927 20.72 51.26 6.53
N THR A 928 21.93 50.78 6.29
CA THR A 928 23.09 51.65 6.01
C THR A 928 23.56 51.63 4.55
N ASN A 929 23.17 50.62 3.75
CA ASN A 929 23.69 50.40 2.39
C ASN A 929 22.62 50.01 1.33
N VAL A 930 21.31 50.08 1.64
CA VAL A 930 20.23 49.72 0.70
C VAL A 930 19.39 50.96 0.40
N SER A 931 18.81 51.07 -0.79
CA SER A 931 17.97 52.23 -1.15
C SER A 931 16.81 52.39 -0.17
N THR A 932 16.48 53.64 0.17
CA THR A 932 15.59 54.01 1.27
C THR A 932 14.23 53.31 1.22
N PHE A 933 13.72 52.99 0.03
CA PHE A 933 12.42 52.35 -0.17
C PHE A 933 12.34 50.87 0.25
N TYR A 934 13.45 50.13 0.23
CA TYR A 934 13.48 48.74 0.72
C TYR A 934 13.47 48.67 2.24
N CYS A 935 13.75 49.80 2.91
CA CYS A 935 13.80 49.93 4.36
C CYS A 935 12.51 50.45 4.97
N THR A 936 11.65 51.07 4.15
CA THR A 936 10.34 51.58 4.54
C THR A 936 9.40 50.44 4.95
N ASN A 937 8.50 50.69 5.90
CA ASN A 937 7.44 49.73 6.21
C ASN A 937 6.57 49.47 4.96
N LEU A 938 6.12 48.23 4.76
CA LEU A 938 5.32 47.86 3.58
C LEU A 938 3.98 48.62 3.52
N ASP A 939 3.35 48.90 4.67
CA ASP A 939 2.12 49.72 4.76
C ASP A 939 2.35 51.16 4.24
N GLU A 940 3.47 51.73 4.63
CA GLU A 940 3.87 53.08 4.23
C GLU A 940 4.28 53.09 2.76
N LEU A 941 4.96 52.05 2.28
CA LEU A 941 5.33 51.90 0.87
C LEU A 941 4.11 51.80 -0.05
N VAL A 942 3.08 51.03 0.33
CA VAL A 942 1.81 50.93 -0.43
C VAL A 942 1.06 52.27 -0.47
N THR A 943 1.14 53.06 0.60
CA THR A 943 0.51 54.38 0.67
C THR A 943 1.30 55.42 -0.13
N GLU A 944 2.63 55.41 -0.03
CA GLU A 944 3.51 56.35 -0.73
C GLU A 944 3.47 56.09 -2.24
N ILE A 945 3.55 54.82 -2.69
CA ILE A 945 3.45 54.48 -4.12
C ILE A 945 2.11 54.91 -4.71
N SER A 946 1.00 54.73 -3.98
CA SER A 946 -0.33 55.16 -4.44
C SER A 946 -0.38 56.67 -4.59
N THR A 947 0.10 57.41 -3.59
CA THR A 947 0.10 58.88 -3.59
C THR A 947 0.98 59.45 -4.70
N VAL A 948 2.21 58.96 -4.82
CA VAL A 948 3.18 59.40 -5.84
C VAL A 948 2.67 59.06 -7.23
N SER A 949 2.16 57.85 -7.45
CA SER A 949 1.68 57.43 -8.76
C SER A 949 0.40 58.15 -9.17
N LEU A 950 -0.56 58.35 -8.27
CA LEU A 950 -1.78 59.08 -8.60
C LEU A 950 -1.49 60.56 -8.87
N ARG A 951 -0.59 61.18 -8.12
CA ARG A 951 -0.15 62.54 -8.38
C ARG A 951 0.55 62.63 -9.75
N LEU A 952 1.50 61.74 -10.01
CA LEU A 952 2.20 61.69 -11.30
C LEU A 952 1.24 61.47 -12.46
N ASN A 953 0.19 60.66 -12.30
CA ASN A 953 -0.84 60.43 -13.32
C ASN A 953 -1.53 61.73 -13.75
N GLU A 954 -1.91 62.57 -12.78
CA GLU A 954 -2.56 63.87 -13.04
C GLU A 954 -1.56 64.86 -13.64
N ASP A 955 -0.36 64.93 -13.07
CA ASP A 955 0.70 65.85 -13.49
C ASP A 955 1.21 65.55 -14.91
N VAL A 956 1.28 64.26 -15.29
CA VAL A 956 1.64 63.77 -16.63
C VAL A 956 0.49 63.91 -17.64
N TYR A 957 -0.76 63.88 -17.21
CA TYR A 957 -1.89 64.06 -18.12
C TYR A 957 -2.14 65.53 -18.48
N TYR A 958 -2.05 66.45 -17.49
CA TYR A 958 -2.40 67.86 -17.67
C TYR A 958 -1.25 68.81 -17.99
N SER A 959 -0.01 68.33 -17.98
CA SER A 959 1.18 69.15 -18.31
C SER A 959 1.52 70.27 -17.36
N ASN A 960 1.29 70.04 -16.07
CA ASN A 960 1.46 71.04 -15.02
C ASN A 960 2.92 71.30 -14.59
N TYR A 961 3.88 70.43 -14.95
CA TYR A 961 5.26 70.48 -14.45
C TYR A 961 6.33 70.30 -15.53
N ALA A 962 7.54 70.76 -15.21
CA ALA A 962 8.73 70.57 -16.04
C ALA A 962 9.12 69.08 -16.17
N ILE A 963 9.69 68.71 -17.32
CA ILE A 963 9.94 67.32 -17.71
C ILE A 963 10.93 66.61 -16.77
N ASP A 964 11.93 67.34 -16.26
CA ASP A 964 12.91 66.87 -15.29
C ASP A 964 12.26 66.39 -13.98
N ASN A 965 11.36 67.20 -13.40
CA ASN A 965 10.64 66.85 -12.18
C ASN A 965 9.71 65.66 -12.38
N LEU A 966 9.03 65.59 -13.52
CA LEU A 966 8.16 64.45 -13.87
C LEU A 966 8.97 63.18 -14.10
N PHE A 967 10.14 63.30 -14.73
CA PHE A 967 11.03 62.17 -14.99
C PHE A 967 11.63 61.61 -13.69
N LEU A 968 12.09 62.49 -12.79
CA LEU A 968 12.54 62.08 -11.44
C LEU A 968 11.44 61.39 -10.65
N THR A 969 10.21 61.92 -10.71
CA THR A 969 9.05 61.33 -10.02
C THR A 969 8.67 59.97 -10.64
N LEU A 970 8.80 59.80 -11.96
CA LEU A 970 8.61 58.52 -12.65
C LEU A 970 9.64 57.48 -12.19
N LEU A 971 10.93 57.84 -12.14
CA LEU A 971 11.98 56.94 -11.67
C LEU A 971 11.78 56.54 -10.21
N LYS A 972 11.43 57.50 -9.34
CA LYS A 972 11.09 57.24 -7.93
C LYS A 972 9.88 56.29 -7.82
N GLY A 973 8.83 56.52 -8.59
CA GLY A 973 7.65 55.64 -8.63
C GLY A 973 7.95 54.24 -9.17
N SER A 974 8.82 54.12 -10.18
CA SER A 974 9.28 52.84 -10.71
C SER A 974 10.07 52.07 -9.64
N GLU A 975 10.94 52.74 -8.89
CA GLU A 975 11.76 52.10 -7.86
C GLU A 975 10.93 51.66 -6.65
N MET A 976 9.93 52.45 -6.25
CA MET A 976 8.95 52.01 -5.24
C MET A 976 8.14 50.79 -5.70
N SER A 977 7.71 50.80 -6.98
CA SER A 977 6.99 49.67 -7.57
C SER A 977 7.84 48.41 -7.51
N ASN A 978 9.12 48.54 -7.88
CA ASN A 978 10.14 47.48 -7.81
C ASN A 978 10.31 46.93 -6.40
N ALA A 979 10.59 47.79 -5.42
CA ALA A 979 10.74 47.39 -4.03
C ALA A 979 9.49 46.67 -3.48
N LEU A 980 8.29 47.16 -3.81
CA LEU A 980 7.03 46.50 -3.41
C LEU A 980 6.89 45.11 -4.04
N MET A 981 7.11 44.98 -5.34
CA MET A 981 6.98 43.69 -6.03
C MET A 981 8.03 42.67 -5.56
N ASP A 982 9.27 43.10 -5.33
CA ASP A 982 10.34 42.22 -4.88
C ASP A 982 10.06 41.67 -3.47
N ARG A 983 9.59 42.53 -2.56
CA ARG A 983 9.15 42.09 -1.22
C ARG A 983 7.95 41.16 -1.27
N ILE A 984 6.99 41.40 -2.17
CA ILE A 984 5.84 40.50 -2.35
C ILE A 984 6.29 39.13 -2.88
N ILE A 985 7.23 39.06 -3.82
CA ILE A 985 7.82 37.79 -4.28
C ILE A 985 8.44 37.04 -3.09
N ASP A 986 9.29 37.70 -2.32
CA ASP A 986 10.03 37.06 -1.22
C ASP A 986 9.07 36.59 -0.10
N ILE A 987 8.07 37.41 0.24
CA ILE A 987 7.04 37.07 1.24
C ILE A 987 6.25 35.83 0.79
N PHE A 988 5.81 35.77 -0.46
CA PHE A 988 4.95 34.67 -0.92
C PHE A 988 5.70 33.39 -1.28
N ASP A 989 6.98 33.47 -1.65
CA ASP A 989 7.84 32.29 -1.77
C ASP A 989 8.05 31.62 -0.40
N LEU A 990 8.37 32.42 0.63
CA LEU A 990 8.52 31.94 2.01
C LEU A 990 7.18 31.44 2.59
N TYR A 991 6.11 32.21 2.40
CA TYR A 991 4.76 31.86 2.86
C TYR A 991 4.28 30.55 2.23
N SER A 992 4.43 30.38 0.92
CA SER A 992 3.98 29.16 0.23
C SER A 992 4.74 27.93 0.70
N THR A 993 6.03 28.08 1.03
CA THR A 993 6.85 27.00 1.59
C THR A 993 6.39 26.61 2.99
N TYR A 994 6.17 27.58 3.89
CA TYR A 994 5.71 27.29 5.25
C TYR A 994 4.26 26.79 5.31
N ALA A 995 3.36 27.40 4.54
CA ALA A 995 1.96 27.00 4.45
C ALA A 995 1.80 25.59 3.86
N SER A 996 2.77 25.11 3.07
CA SER A 996 2.79 23.74 2.51
C SER A 996 3.26 22.65 3.49
N THR A 997 3.41 22.95 4.77
CA THR A 997 3.74 21.95 5.79
C THR A 997 2.66 21.88 6.87
N PRO A 998 1.72 20.91 6.81
CA PRO A 998 0.66 20.81 7.79
C PRO A 998 1.23 20.36 9.14
N SER A 999 0.72 20.94 10.22
CA SER A 999 1.10 20.54 11.58
C SER A 999 0.11 19.49 12.11
N PHE A 1000 0.58 18.28 12.36
CA PHE A 1000 -0.23 17.16 12.91
C PHE A 1000 -0.11 17.03 14.43
N THR A 1001 0.32 18.08 15.11
CA THR A 1001 0.68 18.04 16.54
C THR A 1001 -0.53 17.66 17.40
N LEU A 1002 -1.71 18.22 17.11
CA LEU A 1002 -2.94 17.95 17.87
C LEU A 1002 -3.37 16.48 17.70
N SER A 1003 -3.38 15.98 16.46
CA SER A 1003 -3.67 14.58 16.17
C SER A 1003 -2.72 13.62 16.88
N ILE A 1004 -1.41 13.86 16.82
CA ILE A 1004 -0.41 12.98 17.47
C ILE A 1004 -0.64 12.93 18.98
N ILE A 1005 -0.85 14.08 19.62
CA ILE A 1005 -1.11 14.15 21.06
C ILE A 1005 -2.42 13.43 21.40
N ALA A 1006 -3.49 13.67 20.63
CA ALA A 1006 -4.79 13.04 20.85
C ALA A 1006 -4.73 11.51 20.70
N VAL A 1007 -4.00 10.98 19.71
CA VAL A 1007 -3.82 9.52 19.54
C VAL A 1007 -3.01 8.93 20.69
N VAL A 1008 -1.90 9.56 21.10
CA VAL A 1008 -1.05 9.03 22.17
C VAL A 1008 -1.79 9.02 23.51
N ILE A 1009 -2.44 10.12 23.88
CA ILE A 1009 -3.22 10.22 25.12
C ILE A 1009 -4.42 9.28 25.07
N GLY A 1010 -5.14 9.25 23.95
CA GLY A 1010 -6.28 8.36 23.74
C GLY A 1010 -5.91 6.89 23.87
N TYR A 1011 -4.79 6.48 23.29
CA TYR A 1011 -4.33 5.10 23.36
C TYR A 1011 -3.94 4.68 24.78
N ILE A 1012 -3.24 5.54 25.52
CA ILE A 1012 -2.89 5.29 26.92
C ILE A 1012 -4.16 5.19 27.79
N ALA A 1013 -5.12 6.10 27.59
CA ALA A 1013 -6.39 6.11 28.31
C ALA A 1013 -7.22 4.85 28.02
N LEU A 1014 -7.29 4.39 26.77
CA LEU A 1014 -8.04 3.20 26.39
C LEU A 1014 -7.40 1.91 26.91
N ILE A 1015 -6.06 1.81 26.93
CA ILE A 1015 -5.37 0.67 27.56
C ILE A 1015 -5.67 0.63 29.06
N SER A 1016 -5.59 1.78 29.73
CA SER A 1016 -5.88 1.89 31.16
C SER A 1016 -7.32 1.47 31.49
N LEU A 1017 -8.30 2.00 30.75
CA LEU A 1017 -9.71 1.67 30.92
C LEU A 1017 -10.01 0.20 30.57
N SER A 1018 -9.35 -0.36 29.55
CA SER A 1018 -9.51 -1.77 29.17
C SER A 1018 -8.93 -2.72 30.21
N TYR A 1019 -7.76 -2.38 30.77
CA TYR A 1019 -7.16 -3.13 31.87
C TYR A 1019 -8.05 -3.09 33.12
N PHE A 1020 -8.58 -1.91 33.45
CA PHE A 1020 -9.50 -1.76 34.59
C PHE A 1020 -10.80 -2.54 34.38
N ALA A 1021 -11.36 -2.53 33.17
CA ALA A 1021 -12.52 -3.35 32.81
C ALA A 1021 -12.22 -4.86 32.93
N TYR A 1022 -11.04 -5.31 32.49
CA TYR A 1022 -10.61 -6.70 32.63
C TYR A 1022 -10.53 -7.13 34.10
N VAL A 1023 -9.93 -6.31 34.96
CA VAL A 1023 -9.85 -6.59 36.40
C VAL A 1023 -11.25 -6.72 37.01
N LEU A 1024 -12.15 -5.77 36.73
CA LEU A 1024 -13.52 -5.81 37.24
C LEU A 1024 -14.32 -7.02 36.73
N ILE A 1025 -14.14 -7.42 35.47
CA ILE A 1025 -14.80 -8.60 34.91
C ILE A 1025 -14.25 -9.87 35.56
N ARG A 1026 -12.93 -9.97 35.75
CA ARG A 1026 -12.31 -11.10 36.44
C ARG A 1026 -12.83 -11.22 37.87
N ASP A 1027 -12.84 -10.12 38.62
CA ASP A 1027 -13.32 -10.10 40.00
C ASP A 1027 -14.82 -10.46 40.07
N PHE A 1028 -15.64 -10.07 39.07
CA PHE A 1028 -17.02 -10.51 38.94
C PHE A 1028 -17.16 -12.02 38.72
N TRP A 1029 -16.32 -12.62 37.86
CA TRP A 1029 -16.30 -14.07 37.67
C TRP A 1029 -15.80 -14.81 38.91
N ASP A 1030 -14.80 -14.27 39.60
CA ASP A 1030 -14.31 -14.83 40.86
C ASP A 1030 -15.40 -14.81 41.94
N GLN A 1031 -16.22 -13.74 42.03
CA GLN A 1031 -17.39 -13.68 42.90
C GLN A 1031 -18.44 -14.75 42.56
N ILE A 1032 -18.71 -14.98 41.27
CA ILE A 1032 -19.61 -16.06 40.84
C ILE A 1032 -19.03 -17.42 41.22
N GLN A 1033 -17.73 -17.63 41.02
CA GLN A 1033 -17.08 -18.90 41.34
C GLN A 1033 -17.04 -19.16 42.84
N GLN A 1034 -16.80 -18.13 43.66
CA GLN A 1034 -16.90 -18.21 45.12
C GLN A 1034 -18.33 -18.55 45.56
N LEU A 1035 -19.33 -17.90 44.98
CA LEU A 1035 -20.74 -18.20 45.24
C LEU A 1035 -21.09 -19.66 44.91
N ARG A 1036 -20.51 -20.23 43.85
CA ARG A 1036 -20.67 -21.65 43.50
C ARG A 1036 -19.89 -22.58 44.42
N SER A 1037 -18.69 -22.20 44.82
CA SER A 1037 -17.88 -22.96 45.79
C SER A 1037 -18.58 -23.08 47.15
N LEU A 1038 -19.35 -22.07 47.56
CA LEU A 1038 -20.17 -22.13 48.78
C LEU A 1038 -21.23 -23.25 48.73
N LEU A 1039 -21.68 -23.66 47.54
CA LEU A 1039 -22.63 -24.76 47.39
C LEU A 1039 -22.00 -26.13 47.65
N ASN A 1040 -20.67 -26.26 47.67
CA ASN A 1040 -19.97 -27.50 48.03
C ASN A 1040 -20.09 -27.85 49.53
N TYR A 1041 -20.50 -26.90 50.37
CA TYR A 1041 -20.77 -27.14 51.78
C TYR A 1041 -22.18 -27.72 52.04
N LEU A 1042 -22.99 -27.87 50.98
CA LEU A 1042 -24.30 -28.50 51.06
C LEU A 1042 -24.16 -30.02 50.92
N PRO A 1043 -24.84 -30.83 51.74
CA PRO A 1043 -24.82 -32.28 51.60
C PRO A 1043 -25.31 -32.71 50.20
N VAL A 1044 -24.60 -33.67 49.60
CA VAL A 1044 -24.82 -34.15 48.22
C VAL A 1044 -26.25 -34.62 48.00
N GLU A 1045 -26.85 -35.27 49.02
CA GLU A 1045 -28.24 -35.73 48.99
C GLU A 1045 -29.25 -34.60 48.73
N TYR A 1046 -28.94 -33.38 49.22
CA TYR A 1046 -29.82 -32.23 49.05
C TYR A 1046 -29.66 -31.60 47.66
N ILE A 1047 -28.44 -31.58 47.13
CA ILE A 1047 -28.16 -31.11 45.77
C ILE A 1047 -28.86 -32.03 44.75
N ASP A 1048 -28.81 -33.35 44.95
CA ASP A 1048 -29.48 -34.31 44.07
C ASP A 1048 -31.01 -34.28 44.17
N SER A 1049 -31.56 -33.84 45.30
CA SER A 1049 -33.02 -33.74 45.50
C SER A 1049 -33.67 -32.55 44.80
N ASN A 1050 -32.90 -31.52 44.45
CA ASN A 1050 -33.41 -30.29 43.86
C ASN A 1050 -32.83 -30.07 42.47
N ASP A 1051 -33.57 -30.49 41.45
CA ASP A 1051 -33.15 -30.42 40.04
C ASP A 1051 -32.70 -29.01 39.61
N ALA A 1052 -33.35 -27.96 40.12
CA ALA A 1052 -32.99 -26.58 39.80
C ALA A 1052 -31.64 -26.17 40.42
N LEU A 1053 -31.32 -26.68 41.61
CA LEU A 1053 -30.03 -26.46 42.27
C LEU A 1053 -28.93 -27.30 41.59
N LYS A 1054 -29.23 -28.56 41.25
CA LYS A 1054 -28.35 -29.47 40.51
C LYS A 1054 -27.95 -28.90 39.15
N GLN A 1055 -28.92 -28.36 38.41
CA GLN A 1055 -28.69 -27.77 37.10
C GLN A 1055 -27.86 -26.47 37.17
N PHE A 1056 -28.07 -25.66 38.21
CA PHE A 1056 -27.25 -24.47 38.45
C PHE A 1056 -25.81 -24.81 38.88
N VAL A 1057 -25.64 -25.84 39.72
CA VAL A 1057 -24.31 -26.33 40.17
C VAL A 1057 -23.53 -26.92 39.00
N LEU A 1058 -24.13 -27.78 38.19
CA LEU A 1058 -23.45 -28.49 37.10
C LEU A 1058 -23.29 -27.66 35.82
N PHE A 1059 -24.31 -26.88 35.42
CA PHE A 1059 -24.37 -26.23 34.10
C PHE A 1059 -24.42 -24.70 34.12
N ASN A 1060 -24.40 -24.07 35.30
CA ASN A 1060 -24.53 -22.61 35.50
C ASN A 1060 -25.84 -22.02 34.96
N ASP A 1061 -26.86 -22.86 34.81
CA ASP A 1061 -28.13 -22.46 34.24
C ASP A 1061 -29.14 -22.19 35.36
N LEU A 1062 -29.71 -20.99 35.36
CA LEU A 1062 -30.81 -20.64 36.25
C LEU A 1062 -32.08 -21.18 35.61
N SER A 1063 -32.53 -22.37 36.04
CA SER A 1063 -33.75 -22.96 35.50
C SER A 1063 -34.88 -21.91 35.55
N SER A 1064 -35.34 -21.47 34.37
CA SER A 1064 -36.44 -20.52 34.31
C SER A 1064 -37.69 -21.20 34.87
N LYS A 1065 -38.38 -20.53 35.79
CA LYS A 1065 -39.64 -21.02 36.42
C LYS A 1065 -40.71 -21.51 35.41
N SER A 1066 -40.54 -21.22 34.12
CA SER A 1066 -41.37 -21.69 33.02
C SER A 1066 -41.39 -23.22 32.88
N ARG A 1067 -40.25 -23.91 33.04
CA ARG A 1067 -40.18 -25.38 32.79
C ARG A 1067 -40.81 -26.24 33.90
N ALA A 1068 -40.75 -25.81 35.15
CA ALA A 1068 -41.31 -26.58 36.27
C ALA A 1068 -42.84 -26.72 36.23
N SER A 1069 -43.57 -25.71 35.73
CA SER A 1069 -45.04 -25.75 35.63
C SER A 1069 -45.58 -26.74 34.58
N SER A 1070 -44.72 -27.19 33.65
CA SER A 1070 -45.13 -28.09 32.58
C SER A 1070 -45.08 -29.57 32.96
N SER A 1071 -44.24 -29.97 33.94
CA SER A 1071 -44.15 -31.37 34.37
C SER A 1071 -45.18 -31.76 35.44
N GLU A 1072 -45.63 -30.83 36.29
CA GLU A 1072 -46.73 -31.07 37.24
C GLU A 1072 -48.05 -31.35 36.52
N LYS A 1073 -48.35 -30.65 35.41
CA LYS A 1073 -49.56 -30.90 34.61
C LYS A 1073 -49.57 -32.25 33.87
N SER A 1074 -48.42 -32.91 33.72
CA SER A 1074 -48.34 -34.23 33.10
C SER A 1074 -48.52 -35.39 34.09
N LYS A 1075 -48.25 -35.19 35.38
CA LYS A 1075 -48.45 -36.22 36.41
C LYS A 1075 -49.87 -36.24 36.99
N GLU A 1076 -50.62 -35.15 36.85
CA GLU A 1076 -52.01 -35.05 37.31
C GLU A 1076 -53.03 -35.65 36.31
N LYS A 1077 -52.59 -36.10 35.13
CA LYS A 1077 -53.47 -36.68 34.10
C LYS A 1077 -53.54 -38.21 34.06
N ASP A 1078 -52.69 -38.93 34.79
CA ASP A 1078 -52.62 -40.41 34.77
C ASP A 1078 -53.09 -41.08 36.08
N GLY A 1079 -53.74 -40.35 36.99
CA GLY A 1079 -54.23 -40.92 38.25
C GLY A 1079 -55.49 -40.23 38.76
N GLY A 1080 -56.67 -40.64 38.28
CA GLY A 1080 -57.94 -40.18 38.85
C GLY A 1080 -59.12 -40.29 37.90
N GLY A 1081 -59.61 -41.52 37.69
CA GLY A 1081 -60.78 -41.79 36.87
C GLY A 1081 -61.54 -43.03 37.34
N ASP A 1082 -61.85 -43.11 38.64
CA ASP A 1082 -62.89 -43.99 39.19
C ASP A 1082 -63.60 -43.28 40.35
N GLY A 1083 -64.92 -43.11 40.22
CA GLY A 1083 -65.81 -42.96 41.38
C GLY A 1083 -66.41 -41.58 41.69
N LYS A 1084 -67.57 -41.32 41.05
CA LYS A 1084 -68.71 -40.47 41.47
C LYS A 1084 -68.58 -38.95 41.50
#